data_AF-A0A830B363-F1
#
_entry.id   AF-A0A830B363-F1
#
_cell.length_a   1.000
_cell.length_b   1.000
_cell.length_c   1.000
_cell.angle_alpha   90.00
_cell.angle_beta   90.00
_cell.angle_gamma   90.00
#
_symmetry.space_group_name_H-M   'P 1'
#
loop_
_entity.id
_entity.type
_entity.pdbx_description
1 polymer ?
#
loop_
_entity_poly.entity_id
_entity_poly.type
_entity_poly.pdbx_seq_one_letter_code
_entity_poly.pdbx_strand_id
1 'polypeptide(L)'
;MSDNTNEPAVMEEEHFDILTKTGEKTGISKPRSDVHRDGDYHRAVHIWIFAESTQQLLLQKRAECKDSWAGLWDISSAGHISAGDSSLVTARRELHEELGIKLPNDAFELLFVFLQESVTNGGKFINNEYNDVYLVTTKDPIPLEAFTLQESEVSTVKYISLEEYRSLLAKEDPQYVHYDVNGKYGQLFEILSKRYKQNAETRELALQKQLNRYARVSLDAELTGLSDADKDALTLLVKAAKIMDQIFLVQVWLSNPSLRDWLELHADESQLNKLKWTYYLVNKSPWSSLDENEAFLTSADSAVKLLPEATKPVKGWKGVEYKSAFPVVKPPGANFYPPDMDKTEFELWKNSLPGEKQKDATGFFSVIRRESERILDESLSTTRGAHDLYIVPYSEEYNAFLAKASDLLHKAGDLASSPSLKKLLHSKADAFLSNEYYDSDIAWMELATFEAFIGVRDDEATAQVKLFGDHLQDVKGPQTVAFNLPNDERIVKDKGTSMVMLKNISEAKFKLILQPIAHACIIKEQCKYVDFDSFFTHTICHECCHGIGPHTITLPDGKKSTVRLELQELHSALEEAKADIVGLWALRFLVNENLLPKTLLKSMYVSFLAGCFRSVRFGLEEAHGKGQALQFNYLFEKGAFVMHPDGTFSVDFVKILQPHHLSRSVSHGSILRLSLNSQL
;
A
#
# COMPACT_ATOMS: atom_id res chain seq x y z
N MET A 1 15.02 -21.56 -66.42
CA MET A 1 14.19 -20.39 -66.07
C MET A 1 13.22 -20.86 -65.00
N SER A 2 13.57 -20.62 -63.75
CA SER A 2 12.69 -20.82 -62.60
C SER A 2 12.52 -19.44 -61.99
N ASP A 3 11.34 -18.86 -62.16
CA ASP A 3 10.97 -17.56 -61.62
C ASP A 3 11.07 -17.60 -60.09
N ASN A 4 11.99 -16.80 -59.57
CA ASN A 4 12.11 -16.50 -58.15
C ASN A 4 11.25 -15.24 -57.91
N THR A 5 9.98 -15.43 -57.60
CA THR A 5 9.12 -14.34 -57.13
C THR A 5 9.39 -14.16 -55.64
N ASN A 6 10.16 -13.12 -55.31
CA ASN A 6 10.21 -12.55 -53.97
C ASN A 6 8.82 -12.01 -53.64
N GLU A 7 8.02 -12.76 -52.88
CA GLU A 7 6.93 -12.16 -52.12
C GLU A 7 7.55 -11.27 -51.03
N PRO A 8 7.15 -9.99 -50.91
CA PRO A 8 7.60 -9.15 -49.81
C PRO A 8 7.02 -9.72 -48.51
N ALA A 9 7.87 -9.90 -47.50
CA ALA A 9 7.41 -10.19 -46.15
C ALA A 9 6.41 -9.11 -45.73
N VAL A 10 5.15 -9.50 -45.50
CA VAL A 10 4.12 -8.62 -44.96
C VAL A 10 4.60 -8.23 -43.56
N MET A 11 5.05 -6.99 -43.39
CA MET A 11 5.25 -6.44 -42.05
C MET A 11 3.88 -6.42 -41.36
N GLU A 12 3.73 -7.19 -40.28
CA GLU A 12 2.55 -7.08 -39.42
C GLU A 12 2.46 -5.65 -38.91
N GLU A 13 1.33 -5.00 -39.18
CA GLU A 13 1.06 -3.65 -38.69
C GLU A 13 0.78 -3.70 -37.19
N GLU A 14 1.48 -2.87 -36.43
CA GLU A 14 1.29 -2.77 -34.99
C GLU A 14 -0.15 -2.36 -34.64
N HIS A 15 -0.72 -2.97 -33.60
CA HIS A 15 -2.06 -2.65 -33.11
C HIS A 15 -1.98 -1.92 -31.78
N PHE A 16 -2.92 -1.02 -31.52
CA PHE A 16 -3.04 -0.30 -30.25
C PHE A 16 -4.40 -0.52 -29.61
N ASP A 17 -4.41 -0.51 -28.27
CA ASP A 17 -5.65 -0.49 -27.49
C ASP A 17 -6.29 0.91 -27.54
N ILE A 18 -7.58 0.94 -27.80
CA ILE A 18 -8.37 2.16 -27.88
C ILE A 18 -8.84 2.57 -26.49
N LEU A 19 -8.64 3.85 -26.20
CA LEU A 19 -9.04 4.47 -24.96
C LEU A 19 -10.30 5.33 -25.17
N THR A 20 -11.02 5.53 -24.08
CA THR A 20 -12.03 6.58 -24.01
C THR A 20 -11.35 7.94 -24.01
N LYS A 21 -12.13 9.01 -24.23
CA LYS A 21 -11.64 10.38 -24.09
C LYS A 21 -11.09 10.69 -22.69
N THR A 22 -11.50 9.95 -21.66
CA THR A 22 -10.98 10.07 -20.28
C THR A 22 -9.73 9.21 -20.02
N GLY A 23 -9.26 8.45 -21.01
CA GLY A 23 -8.05 7.63 -20.92
C GLY A 23 -8.26 6.22 -20.39
N GLU A 24 -9.51 5.77 -20.28
CA GLU A 24 -9.88 4.42 -19.80
C GLU A 24 -9.89 3.42 -20.97
N LYS A 25 -9.52 2.16 -20.72
CA LYS A 25 -9.51 1.11 -21.76
C LYS A 25 -10.93 0.79 -22.25
N THR A 26 -11.12 0.69 -23.56
CA THR A 26 -12.42 0.30 -24.16
C THR A 26 -12.56 -1.21 -24.37
N GLY A 27 -11.44 -1.95 -24.34
CA GLY A 27 -11.37 -3.36 -24.74
C GLY A 27 -11.35 -3.60 -26.25
N ILE A 28 -11.25 -2.54 -27.06
CA ILE A 28 -11.11 -2.61 -28.52
C ILE A 28 -9.66 -2.30 -28.88
N SER A 29 -9.10 -3.00 -29.87
CA SER A 29 -7.79 -2.70 -30.44
C SER A 29 -7.91 -2.48 -31.95
N LYS A 30 -7.10 -1.59 -32.53
CA LYS A 30 -7.06 -1.29 -33.98
C LYS A 30 -5.62 -1.21 -34.50
N PRO A 31 -5.40 -1.43 -35.81
CA PRO A 31 -4.10 -1.14 -36.44
C PRO A 31 -3.70 0.33 -36.27
N ARG A 32 -2.40 0.59 -36.13
CA ARG A 32 -1.83 1.94 -35.93
C ARG A 32 -2.31 2.95 -36.96
N SER A 33 -2.41 2.59 -38.24
CA SER A 33 -2.88 3.52 -39.27
C SER A 33 -4.34 3.92 -39.09
N ASP A 34 -5.20 3.00 -38.66
CA ASP A 34 -6.62 3.25 -38.40
C ASP A 34 -6.79 4.17 -37.20
N VAL A 35 -6.04 3.93 -36.11
CA VAL A 35 -6.05 4.77 -34.89
C VAL A 35 -5.78 6.24 -35.23
N HIS A 36 -4.72 6.50 -35.99
CA HIS A 36 -4.32 7.87 -36.33
C HIS A 36 -5.19 8.51 -37.42
N ARG A 37 -5.78 7.71 -38.30
CA ARG A 37 -6.75 8.21 -39.29
C ARG A 37 -8.05 8.65 -38.59
N ASP A 38 -8.54 7.81 -37.69
CA ASP A 38 -9.82 8.01 -37.01
C ASP A 38 -9.70 9.00 -35.84
N GLY A 39 -8.47 9.23 -35.34
CA GLY A 39 -8.20 10.09 -34.19
C GLY A 39 -8.59 9.42 -32.87
N ASP A 40 -8.48 8.09 -32.80
CA ASP A 40 -8.80 7.35 -31.59
C ASP A 40 -7.77 7.63 -30.49
N TYR A 41 -8.25 7.74 -29.25
CA TYR A 41 -7.37 7.90 -28.10
C TYR A 41 -6.59 6.61 -27.88
N HIS A 42 -5.28 6.72 -27.71
CA HIS A 42 -4.36 5.59 -27.48
C HIS A 42 -3.25 6.01 -26.53
N ARG A 43 -2.30 5.11 -26.23
CA ARG A 43 -1.28 5.34 -25.19
C ARG A 43 0.14 5.15 -25.72
N ALA A 44 1.06 5.94 -25.18
CA ALA A 44 2.48 5.87 -25.42
C ALA A 44 3.26 6.12 -24.13
N VAL A 45 4.57 5.89 -24.18
CA VAL A 45 5.49 6.11 -23.07
C VAL A 45 6.54 7.13 -23.45
N HIS A 46 6.90 7.97 -22.48
CA HIS A 46 8.01 8.89 -22.57
C HIS A 46 9.00 8.56 -21.44
N ILE A 47 10.26 8.31 -21.78
CA ILE A 47 11.29 7.98 -20.81
C ILE A 47 12.32 9.10 -20.76
N TRP A 48 12.58 9.58 -19.55
CA TRP A 48 13.65 10.53 -19.24
C TRP A 48 14.77 9.85 -18.47
N ILE A 49 16.02 9.97 -18.93
CA ILE A 49 17.21 9.68 -18.13
C ILE A 49 17.73 10.99 -17.55
N PHE A 50 17.81 11.04 -16.22
CA PHE A 50 18.35 12.17 -15.47
C PHE A 50 19.59 11.75 -14.67
N ALA A 51 20.73 12.39 -14.93
CA ALA A 51 21.97 12.17 -14.21
C ALA A 51 22.06 13.12 -12.99
N GLU A 52 21.92 12.55 -11.79
CA GLU A 52 21.80 13.28 -10.53
C GLU A 52 23.04 14.13 -10.21
N SER A 53 24.25 13.59 -10.38
CA SER A 53 25.50 14.28 -10.03
C SER A 53 25.78 15.54 -10.84
N THR A 54 25.25 15.61 -12.07
CA THR A 54 25.43 16.74 -12.99
C THR A 54 24.15 17.56 -13.20
N GLN A 55 23.01 17.07 -12.71
CA GLN A 55 21.68 17.66 -12.93
C GLN A 55 21.34 17.81 -14.42
N GLN A 56 21.74 16.82 -15.23
CA GLN A 56 21.56 16.80 -16.68
C GLN A 56 20.52 15.78 -17.13
N LEU A 57 19.80 16.11 -18.19
CA LEU A 57 18.92 15.19 -18.91
C LEU A 57 19.66 14.62 -20.13
N LEU A 58 19.44 13.35 -20.43
CA LEU A 58 19.84 12.76 -21.70
C LEU A 58 18.79 13.09 -22.77
N LEU A 59 19.22 13.64 -23.89
CA LEU A 59 18.40 13.83 -25.08
C LEU A 59 18.88 12.93 -26.21
N GLN A 60 17.94 12.48 -27.03
CA GLN A 60 18.22 11.81 -28.29
C GLN A 60 18.01 12.76 -29.46
N LYS A 61 18.80 12.61 -30.52
CA LYS A 61 18.53 13.25 -31.81
C LYS A 61 17.82 12.24 -32.69
N ARG A 62 16.58 12.53 -33.06
CA ARG A 62 15.73 11.66 -33.90
C ARG A 62 16.39 11.43 -35.24
N ALA A 63 16.31 10.21 -35.76
CA ALA A 63 16.84 9.86 -37.08
C ALA A 63 16.19 10.70 -38.19
N GLU A 64 16.98 11.02 -39.22
CA GLU A 64 16.53 11.81 -40.38
C GLU A 64 15.44 11.09 -41.19
N CYS A 65 15.32 9.77 -41.05
CA CYS A 65 14.31 8.95 -41.72
C CYS A 65 12.94 8.89 -41.00
N LYS A 66 12.76 9.58 -39.86
CA LYS A 66 11.49 9.57 -39.14
C LYS A 66 10.43 10.42 -39.84
N ASP A 67 9.20 9.94 -39.86
CA ASP A 67 8.06 10.65 -40.46
C ASP A 67 7.67 11.94 -39.71
N SER A 68 8.02 12.02 -38.42
CA SER A 68 7.74 13.16 -37.55
C SER A 68 9.00 13.63 -36.84
N TRP A 69 9.19 14.95 -36.85
CA TRP A 69 10.25 15.67 -36.14
C TRP A 69 11.68 15.16 -36.45
N ALA A 70 11.93 14.74 -37.70
CA ALA A 70 13.23 14.26 -38.16
C ALA A 70 14.37 15.24 -37.84
N GLY A 71 15.47 14.72 -37.33
CA GLY A 71 16.68 15.51 -37.03
C GLY A 71 16.58 16.45 -35.82
N LEU A 72 15.45 16.49 -35.10
CA LEU A 72 15.30 17.29 -33.89
C LEU A 72 15.78 16.56 -32.64
N TRP A 73 16.20 17.33 -31.63
CA TRP A 73 16.47 16.85 -30.28
C TRP A 73 15.18 16.61 -29.52
N ASP A 74 15.08 15.42 -28.95
CA ASP A 74 13.89 14.91 -28.28
C ASP A 74 14.28 14.26 -26.94
N ILE A 75 13.27 13.82 -26.22
CA ILE A 75 13.35 13.10 -24.94
C ILE A 75 14.22 11.84 -25.04
N SER A 76 14.60 11.23 -23.91
CA SER A 76 15.62 10.17 -23.94
C SER A 76 15.19 8.97 -24.77
N SER A 77 13.95 8.51 -24.62
CA SER A 77 13.35 7.46 -25.43
C SER A 77 11.83 7.55 -25.39
N ALA A 78 11.14 7.10 -26.44
CA ALA A 78 9.67 7.13 -26.51
C ALA A 78 9.10 6.12 -27.51
N GLY A 79 7.90 5.61 -27.23
CA GLY A 79 7.21 4.74 -28.17
C GLY A 79 5.77 4.45 -27.79
N HIS A 80 5.03 3.86 -28.72
CA HIS A 80 3.62 3.53 -28.51
C HIS A 80 3.49 2.25 -27.69
N ILE A 81 2.41 2.13 -26.93
CA ILE A 81 2.08 0.89 -26.24
C ILE A 81 1.29 0.00 -27.20
N SER A 82 1.88 -1.12 -27.59
CA SER A 82 1.23 -2.14 -28.39
C SER A 82 0.02 -2.73 -27.66
N ALA A 83 -0.99 -3.19 -28.39
CA ALA A 83 -2.21 -3.75 -27.83
C ALA A 83 -1.91 -4.91 -26.87
N GLY A 84 -2.43 -4.83 -25.64
CA GLY A 84 -2.22 -5.81 -24.59
C GLY A 84 -0.90 -5.69 -23.80
N ASP A 85 0.04 -4.84 -24.22
CA ASP A 85 1.27 -4.60 -23.45
C ASP A 85 1.02 -3.58 -22.32
N SER A 86 1.83 -3.66 -21.25
CA SER A 86 1.79 -2.66 -20.19
C SER A 86 2.67 -1.46 -20.50
N SER A 87 2.38 -0.35 -19.83
CA SER A 87 3.19 0.86 -19.94
C SER A 87 4.64 0.65 -19.49
N LEU A 88 4.87 -0.06 -18.38
CA LEU A 88 6.23 -0.26 -17.88
C LEU A 88 7.03 -1.23 -18.78
N VAL A 89 6.39 -2.28 -19.28
CA VAL A 89 6.99 -3.22 -20.25
C VAL A 89 7.40 -2.46 -21.52
N THR A 90 6.51 -1.63 -22.04
CA THR A 90 6.80 -0.77 -23.21
C THR A 90 7.97 0.17 -22.91
N ALA A 91 7.97 0.86 -21.76
CA ALA A 91 9.05 1.77 -21.41
C ALA A 91 10.43 1.10 -21.34
N ARG A 92 10.49 -0.14 -20.84
CA ARG A 92 11.71 -0.95 -20.83
C ARG A 92 12.13 -1.38 -22.24
N ARG A 93 11.16 -1.80 -23.06
CA ARG A 93 11.39 -2.23 -24.45
C ARG A 93 11.95 -1.09 -25.29
N GLU A 94 11.27 0.06 -25.31
CA GLU A 94 11.69 1.25 -26.09
C GLU A 94 13.07 1.74 -25.66
N LEU A 95 13.33 1.81 -24.34
CA LEU A 95 14.65 2.21 -23.85
C LEU A 95 15.76 1.24 -24.28
N HIS A 96 15.47 -0.06 -24.35
CA HIS A 96 16.42 -1.06 -24.81
C HIS A 96 16.59 -1.02 -26.33
N GLU A 97 15.52 -0.90 -27.10
CA GLU A 97 15.55 -0.87 -28.56
C GLU A 97 16.26 0.39 -29.07
N GLU A 98 15.86 1.58 -28.60
CA GLU A 98 16.40 2.85 -29.09
C GLU A 98 17.82 3.14 -28.60
N LEU A 99 18.11 2.84 -27.32
CA LEU A 99 19.35 3.25 -26.65
C LEU A 99 20.27 2.09 -26.24
N GLY A 100 19.80 0.84 -26.30
CA GLY A 100 20.56 -0.33 -25.87
C GLY A 100 20.70 -0.45 -24.35
N ILE A 101 19.80 0.18 -23.57
CA ILE A 101 19.85 0.16 -22.10
C ILE A 101 18.82 -0.83 -21.55
N LYS A 102 19.29 -1.81 -20.77
CA LYS A 102 18.47 -2.76 -20.02
C LYS A 102 18.47 -2.41 -18.54
N LEU A 103 17.30 -2.00 -18.03
CA LEU A 103 17.09 -1.71 -16.61
C LEU A 103 15.92 -2.53 -16.05
N PRO A 104 15.96 -2.86 -14.75
CA PRO A 104 14.87 -3.55 -14.07
C PRO A 104 13.67 -2.62 -13.85
N ASN A 105 12.51 -3.20 -13.54
CA ASN A 105 11.25 -2.48 -13.29
C ASN A 105 11.42 -1.35 -12.26
N ASP A 106 12.18 -1.60 -11.21
CA ASP A 106 12.39 -0.63 -10.14
C ASP A 106 13.37 0.49 -10.50
N ALA A 107 13.83 0.62 -11.75
CA ALA A 107 14.57 1.79 -12.21
C ALA A 107 13.66 2.90 -12.78
N PHE A 108 12.39 2.60 -13.06
CA PHE A 108 11.46 3.47 -13.78
C PHE A 108 10.41 4.05 -12.84
N GLU A 109 10.44 5.37 -12.66
CA GLU A 109 9.45 6.09 -11.87
C GLU A 109 8.40 6.71 -12.79
N LEU A 110 7.13 6.27 -12.69
CA LEU A 110 6.03 6.97 -13.36
C LEU A 110 5.79 8.31 -12.64
N LEU A 111 6.07 9.43 -13.33
CA LEU A 111 5.90 10.77 -12.78
C LEU A 111 4.46 11.27 -12.94
N PHE A 112 3.94 11.22 -14.16
CA PHE A 112 2.60 11.68 -14.49
C PHE A 112 2.16 11.13 -15.85
N VAL A 113 0.84 11.23 -16.10
CA VAL A 113 0.22 10.94 -17.39
C VAL A 113 -0.35 12.22 -17.95
N PHE A 114 -0.16 12.48 -19.24
CA PHE A 114 -0.81 13.62 -19.90
C PHE A 114 -1.31 13.29 -21.30
N LEU A 115 -2.41 13.92 -21.68
CA LEU A 115 -2.96 13.84 -23.03
C LEU A 115 -2.28 14.87 -23.92
N GLN A 116 -1.73 14.42 -25.04
CA GLN A 116 -1.24 15.24 -26.13
C GLN A 116 -2.16 15.06 -27.34
N GLU A 117 -2.77 16.16 -27.78
CA GLU A 117 -3.59 16.18 -28.99
C GLU A 117 -2.84 16.98 -30.05
N SER A 118 -2.56 16.37 -31.20
CA SER A 118 -1.91 17.03 -32.32
C SER A 118 -2.43 16.52 -33.65
N VAL A 119 -2.39 17.38 -34.66
CA VAL A 119 -2.78 17.03 -36.02
C VAL A 119 -1.65 17.39 -36.95
N THR A 120 -1.07 16.38 -37.61
CA THR A 120 0.07 16.54 -38.52
C THR A 120 -0.31 16.08 -39.93
N ASN A 121 0.65 16.17 -40.86
CA ASN A 121 0.51 15.72 -42.25
C ASN A 121 -0.74 16.30 -42.97
N GLY A 122 -1.00 17.59 -42.77
CA GLY A 122 -2.11 18.30 -43.43
C GLY A 122 -3.51 17.83 -43.02
N GLY A 123 -3.69 17.33 -41.80
CA GLY A 123 -4.99 16.89 -41.28
C GLY A 123 -5.25 15.38 -41.36
N LYS A 124 -4.30 14.60 -41.87
CA LYS A 124 -4.47 13.15 -42.11
C LYS A 124 -3.94 12.27 -40.99
N PHE A 125 -3.20 12.85 -40.05
CA PHE A 125 -2.63 12.14 -38.91
C PHE A 125 -3.08 12.86 -37.64
N ILE A 126 -4.06 12.29 -36.95
CA ILE A 126 -4.66 12.81 -35.72
C ILE A 126 -4.07 11.99 -34.57
N ASN A 127 -3.18 12.60 -33.79
CA ASN A 127 -2.53 11.96 -32.66
C ASN A 127 -3.20 12.43 -31.36
N ASN A 128 -4.01 11.56 -30.76
CA ASN A 128 -4.68 11.77 -29.48
C ASN A 128 -4.10 10.82 -28.44
N GLU A 129 -2.92 11.16 -27.94
CA GLU A 129 -2.04 10.22 -27.24
C GLU A 129 -1.95 10.54 -25.75
N TYR A 130 -2.29 9.55 -24.91
CA TYR A 130 -1.98 9.58 -23.49
C TYR A 130 -0.54 9.11 -23.28
N ASN A 131 0.30 10.01 -22.77
CA ASN A 131 1.71 9.78 -22.57
C ASN A 131 2.02 9.50 -21.10
N ASP A 132 2.50 8.30 -20.82
CA ASP A 132 2.97 7.88 -19.50
C ASP A 132 4.45 8.28 -19.37
N VAL A 133 4.72 9.28 -18.53
CA VAL A 133 6.05 9.88 -18.41
C VAL A 133 6.83 9.22 -17.28
N TYR A 134 7.85 8.46 -17.66
CA TYR A 134 8.78 7.79 -16.75
C TYR A 134 10.08 8.58 -16.58
N LEU A 135 10.66 8.48 -15.39
CA LEU A 135 11.97 8.96 -15.05
C LEU A 135 12.86 7.81 -14.59
N VAL A 136 14.01 7.67 -15.24
CA VAL A 136 15.16 6.88 -14.80
C VAL A 136 16.18 7.87 -14.22
N THR A 137 16.52 7.71 -12.95
CA THR A 137 17.56 8.53 -12.32
C THR A 137 18.85 7.75 -12.20
N THR A 138 19.90 8.18 -12.90
CA THR A 138 21.25 7.65 -12.73
C THR A 138 22.05 8.52 -11.77
N LYS A 139 22.98 7.93 -11.04
CA LYS A 139 23.88 8.69 -10.16
C LYS A 139 24.80 9.60 -10.96
N ASP A 140 25.40 9.05 -12.02
CA ASP A 140 26.30 9.74 -12.93
C ASP A 140 25.83 9.60 -14.39
N PRO A 141 26.30 10.48 -15.31
CA PRO A 141 26.06 10.31 -16.74
C PRO A 141 26.58 8.97 -17.25
N ILE A 142 25.75 8.24 -18.00
CA ILE A 142 26.17 7.06 -18.76
C ILE A 142 27.16 7.51 -19.86
N PRO A 143 28.35 6.89 -19.99
CA PRO A 143 29.30 7.21 -21.07
C PRO A 143 28.66 7.07 -22.45
N LEU A 144 28.93 8.01 -23.36
CA LEU A 144 28.29 8.05 -24.68
C LEU A 144 28.60 6.81 -25.53
N GLU A 145 29.76 6.19 -25.33
CA GLU A 145 30.18 4.95 -25.99
C GLU A 145 29.51 3.68 -25.46
N ALA A 146 28.79 3.77 -24.33
CA ALA A 146 28.06 2.66 -23.72
C ALA A 146 26.71 2.38 -24.41
N PHE A 147 26.15 3.38 -25.09
CA PHE A 147 24.88 3.28 -25.80
C PHE A 147 25.02 2.42 -27.06
N THR A 148 23.97 1.67 -27.38
CA THR A 148 23.81 0.96 -28.66
C THR A 148 22.58 1.54 -29.34
N LEU A 149 22.80 2.50 -30.23
CA LEU A 149 21.71 3.27 -30.84
C LEU A 149 21.09 2.49 -32.00
N GLN A 150 19.77 2.43 -32.05
CA GLN A 150 19.04 1.94 -33.22
C GLN A 150 19.04 3.03 -34.30
N GLU A 151 19.83 2.84 -35.36
CA GLU A 151 20.06 3.86 -36.39
C GLU A 151 18.80 4.35 -37.11
N SER A 152 17.76 3.53 -37.19
CA SER A 152 16.46 3.91 -37.78
C SER A 152 15.64 4.86 -36.90
N GLU A 153 15.98 4.95 -35.61
CA GLU A 153 15.26 5.72 -34.59
C GLU A 153 16.11 6.90 -34.09
N VAL A 154 17.40 6.65 -33.82
CA VAL A 154 18.29 7.56 -33.11
C VAL A 154 19.59 7.79 -33.86
N SER A 155 19.90 9.06 -34.14
CA SER A 155 21.18 9.44 -34.77
C SER A 155 22.31 9.61 -33.77
N THR A 156 22.04 10.21 -32.62
CA THR A 156 23.04 10.48 -31.57
C THR A 156 22.35 10.89 -30.26
N VAL A 157 23.09 10.94 -29.15
CA VAL A 157 22.59 11.37 -27.84
C VAL A 157 23.51 12.42 -27.22
N LYS A 158 22.96 13.27 -26.34
CA LYS A 158 23.75 14.25 -25.58
C LYS A 158 23.14 14.50 -24.20
N TYR A 159 23.97 14.94 -23.26
CA TYR A 159 23.50 15.50 -22.00
C TYR A 159 23.34 17.02 -22.09
N ILE A 160 22.29 17.54 -21.47
CA ILE A 160 22.02 18.97 -21.35
C ILE A 160 21.57 19.28 -19.92
N SER A 161 21.93 20.44 -19.39
CA SER A 161 21.45 20.82 -18.05
C SER A 161 19.93 21.01 -18.05
N LEU A 162 19.28 20.63 -16.94
CA LEU A 162 17.83 20.76 -16.78
C LEU A 162 17.33 22.19 -17.05
N GLU A 163 18.07 23.19 -16.57
CA GLU A 163 17.72 24.61 -16.71
C GLU A 163 17.89 25.12 -18.14
N GLU A 164 18.97 24.72 -18.81
CA GLU A 164 19.22 25.07 -20.20
C GLU A 164 18.16 24.48 -21.13
N TYR A 165 17.84 23.19 -20.96
CA TYR A 165 16.79 22.55 -21.74
C TYR A 165 15.43 23.23 -21.57
N ARG A 166 15.04 23.53 -20.31
CA ARG A 166 13.81 24.29 -20.03
C ARG A 166 13.81 25.65 -20.73
N SER A 167 14.94 26.35 -20.72
CA SER A 167 15.09 27.67 -21.36
C SER A 167 14.97 27.60 -22.88
N LEU A 168 15.51 26.56 -23.50
CA LEU A 168 15.42 26.34 -24.96
C LEU A 168 13.99 26.02 -25.40
N LEU A 169 13.30 25.14 -24.66
CA LEU A 169 11.88 24.87 -24.91
C LEU A 169 11.01 26.11 -24.72
N ALA A 170 11.25 26.90 -23.66
CA ALA A 170 10.52 28.15 -23.42
C ALA A 170 10.71 29.21 -24.53
N LYS A 171 11.81 29.11 -25.30
CA LYS A 171 12.10 29.97 -26.44
C LYS A 171 11.65 29.38 -27.77
N GLU A 172 11.04 28.19 -27.75
CA GLU A 172 10.64 27.44 -28.95
C GLU A 172 11.81 27.24 -29.92
N ASP A 173 12.99 26.86 -29.40
CA ASP A 173 14.16 26.62 -30.25
C ASP A 173 13.85 25.54 -31.31
N PRO A 174 14.02 25.84 -32.61
CA PRO A 174 13.58 24.95 -33.69
C PRO A 174 14.42 23.67 -33.81
N GLN A 175 15.53 23.54 -33.08
CA GLN A 175 16.33 22.30 -33.03
C GLN A 175 15.73 21.23 -32.10
N TYR A 176 14.68 21.55 -31.35
CA TYR A 176 14.10 20.70 -30.32
C TYR A 176 12.62 20.41 -30.61
N VAL A 177 12.16 19.21 -30.26
CA VAL A 177 10.73 18.88 -30.28
C VAL A 177 9.99 19.80 -29.29
N HIS A 178 8.86 20.34 -29.72
CA HIS A 178 8.12 21.31 -28.94
C HIS A 178 7.36 20.64 -27.78
N TYR A 179 7.68 21.07 -26.55
CA TYR A 179 6.95 20.71 -25.34
C TYR A 179 6.59 21.97 -24.55
N ASP A 180 5.32 22.06 -24.14
CA ASP A 180 4.85 23.20 -23.34
C ASP A 180 5.36 23.11 -21.90
N VAL A 181 6.36 23.95 -21.59
CA VAL A 181 6.98 24.07 -20.26
C VAL A 181 6.08 24.72 -19.20
N ASN A 182 4.98 25.36 -19.61
CA ASN A 182 3.98 25.94 -18.71
C ASN A 182 2.72 25.07 -18.61
N GLY A 183 2.58 24.08 -19.50
CA GLY A 183 1.52 23.09 -19.52
C GLY A 183 1.86 21.84 -18.69
N LYS A 184 1.19 20.73 -18.99
CA LYS A 184 1.35 19.47 -18.25
C LYS A 184 2.78 18.93 -18.28
N TYR A 185 3.56 19.19 -19.34
CA TYR A 185 4.95 18.75 -19.44
C TYR A 185 5.90 19.54 -18.52
N GLY A 186 5.50 20.75 -18.11
CA GLY A 186 6.20 21.57 -17.11
C GLY A 186 6.39 20.86 -15.76
N GLN A 187 5.51 19.90 -15.44
CA GLN A 187 5.56 19.11 -14.20
C GLN A 187 6.91 18.38 -14.02
N LEU A 188 7.56 17.91 -15.09
CA LEU A 188 8.87 17.28 -15.01
C LEU A 188 9.90 18.21 -14.34
N PHE A 189 9.96 19.45 -14.81
CA PHE A 189 10.90 20.45 -14.30
C PHE A 189 10.57 20.86 -12.87
N GLU A 190 9.29 20.99 -12.53
CA GLU A 190 8.84 21.30 -11.16
C GLU A 190 9.19 20.18 -10.19
N ILE A 191 8.95 18.93 -10.57
CA ILE A 191 9.27 17.74 -9.78
C ILE A 191 10.77 17.67 -9.51
N LEU A 192 11.61 17.74 -10.55
CA LEU A 192 13.07 17.68 -10.40
C LEU A 192 13.60 18.88 -9.60
N SER A 193 13.10 20.08 -9.87
CA SER A 193 13.49 21.29 -9.12
C SER A 193 13.13 21.16 -7.64
N LYS A 194 11.93 20.68 -7.30
CA LYS A 194 11.51 20.49 -5.91
C LYS A 194 12.38 19.46 -5.19
N ARG A 195 12.76 18.36 -5.85
CA ARG A 195 13.60 17.30 -5.27
C ARG A 195 15.01 17.79 -4.93
N TYR A 196 15.65 18.49 -5.87
CA TYR A 196 17.08 18.79 -5.78
C TYR A 196 17.42 20.22 -5.34
N LYS A 197 16.46 21.16 -5.33
CA LYS A 197 16.67 22.55 -4.85
C LYS A 197 16.08 22.86 -3.47
N GLN A 198 15.33 21.94 -2.86
CA GLN A 198 14.73 22.20 -1.55
C GLN A 198 15.78 22.30 -0.45
N ASN A 199 15.68 23.32 0.40
CA ASN A 199 16.57 23.51 1.54
C ASN A 199 16.41 22.37 2.56
N ALA A 200 17.53 21.77 2.95
CA ALA A 200 17.61 20.70 3.95
C ALA A 200 16.96 21.08 5.29
N GLU A 201 17.17 22.30 5.79
CA GLU A 201 16.61 22.79 7.07
C GLU A 201 15.06 22.76 7.06
N THR A 202 14.45 23.10 5.91
CA THR A 202 12.98 23.04 5.77
C THR A 202 12.48 21.60 5.82
N ARG A 203 13.20 20.67 5.20
CA ARG A 203 12.88 19.23 5.25
C ARG A 203 13.06 18.67 6.66
N GLU A 204 14.12 19.05 7.35
CA GLU A 204 14.38 18.65 8.74
C GLU A 204 13.27 19.10 9.68
N LEU A 205 12.88 20.37 9.61
CA LEU A 205 11.79 20.91 10.44
C LEU A 205 10.46 20.20 10.19
N ALA A 206 10.15 19.89 8.92
CA ALA A 206 8.95 19.16 8.55
C ALA A 206 8.94 17.74 9.14
N LEU A 207 10.02 16.96 8.95
CA LEU A 207 10.13 15.60 9.48
C LEU A 207 10.12 15.58 11.01
N GLN A 208 10.79 16.53 11.66
CA GLN A 208 10.78 16.64 13.12
C GLN A 208 9.37 16.90 13.66
N LYS A 209 8.60 17.80 13.00
CA LYS A 209 7.20 18.06 13.36
C LYS A 209 6.35 16.81 13.21
N GLN A 210 6.56 16.04 12.14
CA GLN A 210 5.85 14.78 11.92
C GLN A 210 6.18 13.72 12.98
N LEU A 211 7.46 13.55 13.31
CA LEU A 211 7.95 12.65 14.35
C LEU A 211 7.42 12.99 15.75
N ASN A 212 7.32 14.28 16.08
CA ASN A 212 6.82 14.74 17.39
C ASN A 212 5.36 14.34 17.67
N ARG A 213 4.63 13.82 16.67
CA ARG A 213 3.29 13.24 16.86
C ARG A 213 3.31 11.85 17.50
N TYR A 214 4.46 11.18 17.50
CA TYR A 214 4.65 9.84 18.06
C TYR A 214 5.37 9.93 19.40
N ALA A 215 4.63 9.70 20.48
CA ALA A 215 5.22 9.66 21.82
C ALA A 215 6.08 8.40 21.99
N ARG A 216 7.34 8.56 22.40
CA ARG A 216 8.23 7.43 22.70
C ARG A 216 7.87 6.83 24.05
N VAL A 217 7.63 5.52 24.06
CA VAL A 217 7.29 4.73 25.25
C VAL A 217 8.23 3.54 25.31
N SER A 218 8.76 3.23 26.49
CA SER A 218 9.48 1.97 26.74
C SER A 218 8.44 0.91 27.10
N LEU A 219 8.50 -0.24 26.44
CA LEU A 219 7.69 -1.41 26.79
C LEU A 219 8.63 -2.42 27.44
N ASP A 220 8.39 -2.72 28.71
CA ASP A 220 9.11 -3.72 29.48
C ASP A 220 8.19 -4.91 29.74
N ALA A 221 8.71 -6.13 29.55
CA ALA A 221 7.98 -7.37 29.81
C ALA A 221 8.41 -7.97 31.16
N GLU A 222 7.44 -8.46 31.93
CA GLU A 222 7.71 -9.26 33.12
C GLU A 222 7.97 -10.71 32.72
N LEU A 223 9.21 -11.17 32.94
CA LEU A 223 9.64 -12.54 32.59
C LEU A 223 9.64 -13.49 33.79
N THR A 224 9.19 -13.02 34.96
CA THR A 224 9.12 -13.80 36.19
C THR A 224 8.16 -14.96 35.99
N GLY A 225 8.57 -16.19 36.30
CA GLY A 225 7.75 -17.40 36.13
C GLY A 225 8.01 -18.18 34.83
N LEU A 226 8.77 -17.63 33.88
CA LEU A 226 9.20 -18.39 32.71
C LEU A 226 10.37 -19.33 33.04
N SER A 227 10.28 -20.56 32.55
CA SER A 227 11.40 -21.49 32.57
C SER A 227 12.53 -20.99 31.66
N ASP A 228 13.76 -21.46 31.89
CA ASP A 228 14.88 -21.08 31.01
C ASP A 228 14.68 -21.60 29.57
N ALA A 229 14.05 -22.77 29.42
CA ALA A 229 13.67 -23.30 28.12
C ALA A 229 12.65 -22.41 27.39
N ASP A 230 11.67 -21.84 28.10
CA ASP A 230 10.70 -20.93 27.50
C ASP A 230 11.30 -19.56 27.16
N LYS A 231 12.31 -19.09 27.91
CA LYS A 231 13.08 -17.89 27.55
C LYS A 231 13.92 -18.11 26.28
N ASP A 232 14.49 -19.30 26.12
CA ASP A 232 15.21 -19.68 24.91
C ASP A 232 14.25 -19.81 23.71
N ALA A 233 13.08 -20.43 23.91
CA ALA A 233 12.02 -20.49 22.91
C ALA A 233 11.56 -19.07 22.50
N LEU A 234 11.35 -18.17 23.46
CA LEU A 234 11.01 -16.78 23.22
C LEU A 234 12.06 -16.05 22.36
N THR A 235 13.34 -16.29 22.64
CA THR A 235 14.42 -15.70 21.85
C THR A 235 14.35 -16.12 20.38
N LEU A 236 13.98 -17.37 20.10
CA LEU A 236 13.77 -17.87 18.74
C LEU A 236 12.51 -17.28 18.10
N LEU A 237 11.43 -17.11 18.88
CA LEU A 237 10.19 -16.48 18.42
C LEU A 237 10.42 -15.01 18.02
N VAL A 238 11.18 -14.24 18.80
CA VAL A 238 11.56 -12.86 18.45
C VAL A 238 12.36 -12.84 17.14
N LYS A 239 13.25 -13.81 16.92
CA LYS A 239 13.98 -13.93 15.65
C LYS A 239 13.05 -14.26 14.48
N ALA A 240 12.08 -15.15 14.68
CA ALA A 240 11.08 -15.48 13.65
C ALA A 240 10.18 -14.27 13.34
N ALA A 241 9.76 -13.51 14.36
CA ALA A 241 8.97 -12.29 14.21
C ALA A 241 9.70 -11.23 13.36
N LYS A 242 11.01 -11.04 13.57
CA LYS A 242 11.84 -10.13 12.74
C LYS A 242 11.92 -10.52 11.26
N ILE A 243 11.64 -11.77 10.92
CA ILE A 243 11.53 -12.20 9.51
C ILE A 243 10.20 -11.73 8.92
N MET A 244 9.13 -11.69 9.70
CA MET A 244 7.83 -11.17 9.25
C MET A 244 7.93 -9.70 8.85
N ASP A 245 8.76 -8.91 9.54
CA ASP A 245 9.04 -7.53 9.13
C ASP A 245 9.61 -7.47 7.71
N GLN A 246 10.49 -8.40 7.33
CA GLN A 246 11.07 -8.43 5.99
C GLN A 246 10.02 -8.77 4.92
N ILE A 247 9.14 -9.72 5.21
CA ILE A 247 8.02 -10.07 4.32
C ILE A 247 7.07 -8.87 4.19
N PHE A 248 6.70 -8.24 5.31
CA PHE A 248 5.83 -7.08 5.33
C PHE A 248 6.39 -5.91 4.52
N LEU A 249 7.69 -5.65 4.62
CA LEU A 249 8.35 -4.60 3.83
C LEU A 249 8.18 -4.85 2.32
N VAL A 250 8.39 -6.09 1.87
CA VAL A 250 8.19 -6.49 0.46
C VAL A 250 6.73 -6.40 0.04
N GLN A 251 5.80 -6.81 0.91
CA GLN A 251 4.35 -6.72 0.66
C GLN A 251 3.88 -5.28 0.49
N VAL A 252 4.44 -4.35 1.28
CA VAL A 252 4.13 -2.92 1.18
C VAL A 252 4.60 -2.35 -0.16
N TRP A 253 5.84 -2.67 -0.56
CA TRP A 253 6.42 -2.23 -1.83
C TRP A 253 7.70 -3.02 -2.14
N LEU A 254 7.85 -3.47 -3.38
CA LEU A 254 8.93 -4.38 -3.80
C LEU A 254 10.34 -3.91 -3.39
N SER A 255 10.67 -2.63 -3.62
CA SER A 255 12.00 -2.07 -3.32
C SER A 255 12.13 -1.44 -1.93
N ASN A 256 11.13 -1.62 -1.06
CA ASN A 256 11.15 -1.13 0.31
C ASN A 256 12.30 -1.70 1.16
N PRO A 257 12.71 -2.99 1.04
CA PRO A 257 13.91 -3.48 1.72
C PRO A 257 15.18 -2.76 1.29
N SER A 258 15.35 -2.48 0.00
CA SER A 258 16.50 -1.71 -0.49
C SER A 258 16.51 -0.30 0.07
N LEU A 259 15.34 0.35 0.16
CA LEU A 259 15.21 1.66 0.78
C LEU A 259 15.55 1.63 2.28
N ARG A 260 15.06 0.63 3.03
CA ARG A 260 15.40 0.45 4.46
C ARG A 260 16.91 0.43 4.63
N ASP A 261 17.58 -0.48 3.92
CA ASP A 261 19.01 -0.73 4.08
C ASP A 261 19.81 0.51 3.71
N TRP A 262 19.38 1.23 2.67
CA TRP A 262 19.97 2.51 2.30
C TRP A 262 19.82 3.56 3.39
N LEU A 263 18.61 3.76 3.92
CA LEU A 263 18.37 4.76 4.97
C LEU A 263 19.11 4.42 6.26
N GLU A 264 19.18 3.16 6.64
CA GLU A 264 19.92 2.69 7.81
C GLU A 264 21.43 2.96 7.65
N LEU A 265 22.00 2.57 6.51
CA LEU A 265 23.43 2.75 6.24
C LEU A 265 23.86 4.24 6.27
N HIS A 266 22.98 5.14 5.81
CA HIS A 266 23.28 6.57 5.69
C HIS A 266 22.70 7.40 6.85
N ALA A 267 22.10 6.76 7.87
CA ALA A 267 21.38 7.44 8.95
C ALA A 267 22.24 8.45 9.72
N ASP A 268 23.53 8.14 9.91
CA ASP A 268 24.45 8.94 10.72
C ASP A 268 25.21 10.02 9.93
N GLU A 269 24.97 10.15 8.62
CA GLU A 269 25.68 11.13 7.77
C GLU A 269 25.22 12.58 7.98
N SER A 270 23.96 12.78 8.39
CA SER A 270 23.39 14.12 8.64
C SER A 270 22.16 14.03 9.55
N GLN A 271 21.78 15.17 10.14
CA GLN A 271 20.55 15.26 10.93
C GLN A 271 19.31 14.94 10.08
N LEU A 272 19.25 15.43 8.85
CA LEU A 272 18.21 15.07 7.90
C LEU A 272 18.13 13.56 7.66
N ASN A 273 19.24 12.87 7.41
CA ASN A 273 19.22 11.42 7.18
C ASN A 273 18.78 10.65 8.43
N LYS A 274 19.21 11.09 9.62
CA LYS A 274 18.75 10.51 10.89
C LYS A 274 17.23 10.65 11.07
N LEU A 275 16.67 11.81 10.71
CA LEU A 275 15.22 12.05 10.75
C LEU A 275 14.48 11.19 9.73
N LYS A 276 14.99 11.07 8.49
CA LYS A 276 14.43 10.17 7.47
C LYS A 276 14.38 8.72 7.97
N TRP A 277 15.50 8.24 8.51
CA TRP A 277 15.59 6.88 9.07
C TRP A 277 14.62 6.67 10.23
N THR A 278 14.59 7.61 11.18
CA THR A 278 13.70 7.52 12.35
C THR A 278 12.22 7.52 11.94
N TYR A 279 11.84 8.37 10.99
CA TYR A 279 10.46 8.43 10.51
C TYR A 279 10.07 7.25 9.64
N TYR A 280 11.02 6.73 8.85
CA TYR A 280 10.88 5.47 8.15
C TYR A 280 10.65 4.31 9.12
N LEU A 281 11.38 4.21 10.23
CA LEU A 281 11.19 3.14 11.22
C LEU A 281 9.77 3.12 11.79
N VAL A 282 9.16 4.29 12.00
CA VAL A 282 7.77 4.43 12.45
C VAL A 282 6.79 3.97 11.37
N ASN A 283 7.01 4.37 10.12
CA ASN A 283 6.06 4.15 9.03
C ASN A 283 6.32 2.86 8.23
N LYS A 284 7.43 2.16 8.45
CA LYS A 284 7.90 0.96 7.73
C LYS A 284 7.83 1.07 6.21
N SER A 285 7.86 2.30 5.74
CA SER A 285 7.59 2.68 4.37
C SER A 285 7.84 4.18 4.27
N PRO A 286 7.93 4.70 3.05
CA PRO A 286 8.18 6.12 2.85
C PRO A 286 6.92 6.99 2.79
N TRP A 287 5.77 6.40 3.12
CA TRP A 287 4.47 7.08 3.17
C TRP A 287 4.04 7.25 4.62
N SER A 288 3.57 8.44 4.96
CA SER A 288 3.12 8.80 6.30
C SER A 288 1.77 8.15 6.62
N SER A 289 1.73 7.27 7.60
CA SER A 289 0.48 6.62 8.04
C SER A 289 -0.53 7.59 8.66
N LEU A 290 -0.09 8.78 9.10
CA LEU A 290 -0.96 9.81 9.69
C LEU A 290 -1.34 10.93 8.73
N ASP A 291 -0.69 11.01 7.57
CA ASP A 291 -0.96 12.02 6.54
C ASP A 291 -1.48 11.33 5.28
N GLU A 292 -2.46 10.42 5.43
CA GLU A 292 -3.18 9.80 4.31
C GLU A 292 -2.28 9.12 3.25
N ASN A 293 -1.18 8.51 3.71
CA ASN A 293 -0.15 7.92 2.86
C ASN A 293 0.59 8.92 1.94
N GLU A 294 0.64 10.21 2.29
CA GLU A 294 1.53 11.16 1.62
C GLU A 294 2.99 10.71 1.76
N ALA A 295 3.73 10.71 0.64
CA ALA A 295 5.14 10.40 0.64
C ALA A 295 5.95 11.52 1.30
N PHE A 296 6.81 11.16 2.24
CA PHE A 296 7.78 12.09 2.86
C PHE A 296 9.19 11.95 2.28
N LEU A 297 9.41 10.97 1.40
CA LEU A 297 10.63 10.75 0.62
C LEU A 297 10.32 10.81 -0.88
N THR A 298 11.38 10.85 -1.69
CA THR A 298 11.31 10.79 -3.16
C THR A 298 12.41 9.88 -3.70
N SER A 299 12.44 9.62 -5.02
CA SER A 299 13.53 8.85 -5.66
C SER A 299 14.93 9.39 -5.37
N ALA A 300 15.08 10.69 -5.11
CA ALA A 300 16.36 11.29 -4.71
C ALA A 300 16.89 10.70 -3.37
N ASP A 301 15.98 10.33 -2.47
CA ASP A 301 16.29 9.73 -1.17
C ASP A 301 16.45 8.20 -1.25
N SER A 302 16.22 7.60 -2.41
CA SER A 302 16.17 6.15 -2.61
C SER A 302 17.56 5.52 -2.75
N ALA A 303 17.57 4.19 -2.72
CA ALA A 303 18.76 3.36 -2.81
C ALA A 303 19.44 3.48 -4.19
N VAL A 304 20.77 3.54 -4.20
CA VAL A 304 21.58 3.42 -5.42
C VAL A 304 21.94 1.95 -5.63
N LYS A 305 21.68 1.44 -6.84
CA LYS A 305 22.01 0.08 -7.28
C LYS A 305 22.95 0.12 -8.49
N LEU A 306 23.99 -0.71 -8.47
CA LEU A 306 24.90 -0.88 -9.60
C LEU A 306 24.42 -2.04 -10.48
N LEU A 307 24.27 -1.79 -11.78
CA LEU A 307 23.97 -2.79 -12.79
C LEU A 307 25.07 -2.83 -13.86
N PRO A 308 26.02 -3.78 -13.77
CA PRO A 308 27.15 -3.87 -14.69
C PRO A 308 26.77 -4.14 -16.15
N GLU A 309 25.70 -4.90 -16.37
CA GLU A 309 25.30 -5.43 -17.68
C GLU A 309 24.15 -4.63 -18.32
N ALA A 310 23.89 -3.42 -17.80
CA ALA A 310 22.80 -2.57 -18.30
C ALA A 310 23.01 -2.08 -19.73
N THR A 311 24.26 -1.97 -20.19
CA THR A 311 24.64 -1.37 -21.47
C THR A 311 25.84 -2.11 -22.08
N LYS A 312 26.33 -1.64 -23.23
CA LYS A 312 27.61 -2.10 -23.77
C LYS A 312 28.74 -1.84 -22.76
N PRO A 313 29.67 -2.79 -22.54
CA PRO A 313 30.78 -2.60 -21.63
C PRO A 313 31.71 -1.46 -22.07
N VAL A 314 32.12 -0.62 -21.12
CA VAL A 314 33.09 0.47 -21.33
C VAL A 314 34.30 0.24 -20.43
N LYS A 315 35.50 0.33 -21.00
CA LYS A 315 36.75 0.02 -20.28
C LYS A 315 36.93 0.95 -19.08
N GLY A 316 37.00 0.39 -17.88
CA GLY A 316 37.22 1.14 -16.63
C GLY A 316 35.95 1.71 -15.98
N TRP A 317 34.78 1.51 -16.59
CA TRP A 317 33.49 1.88 -16.01
C TRP A 317 32.76 0.63 -15.53
N LYS A 318 32.13 0.71 -14.35
CA LYS A 318 31.56 -0.48 -13.65
C LYS A 318 30.14 -0.84 -14.11
N GLY A 319 29.51 0.01 -14.92
CA GLY A 319 28.10 -0.08 -15.31
C GLY A 319 27.25 1.04 -14.73
N VAL A 320 25.94 0.93 -14.93
CA VAL A 320 24.98 1.98 -14.56
C VAL A 320 24.70 1.92 -13.06
N GLU A 321 24.99 3.00 -12.35
CA GLU A 321 24.46 3.24 -11.01
C GLU A 321 23.14 4.00 -11.13
N TYR A 322 22.01 3.38 -10.76
CA TYR A 322 20.67 3.99 -10.82
C TYR A 322 20.02 4.05 -9.44
N LYS A 323 19.09 4.99 -9.26
CA LYS A 323 18.23 5.08 -8.08
C LYS A 323 17.01 4.18 -8.27
N SER A 324 16.71 3.34 -7.28
CA SER A 324 15.43 2.60 -7.28
C SER A 324 14.27 3.59 -7.27
N ALA A 325 13.48 3.58 -8.34
CA ALA A 325 12.32 4.41 -8.59
C ALA A 325 11.31 4.31 -7.46
N PHE A 326 10.86 5.48 -7.01
CA PHE A 326 9.99 5.62 -5.86
C PHE A 326 8.58 6.02 -6.30
N PRO A 327 7.52 5.29 -5.93
CA PRO A 327 6.17 5.74 -6.20
C PRO A 327 5.77 6.84 -5.22
N VAL A 328 5.60 8.08 -5.71
CA VAL A 328 5.14 9.20 -4.86
C VAL A 328 3.76 8.91 -4.27
N VAL A 329 2.86 8.36 -5.09
CA VAL A 329 1.55 7.87 -4.62
C VAL A 329 1.70 6.41 -4.25
N LYS A 330 1.29 6.05 -3.03
CA LYS A 330 1.30 4.66 -2.57
C LYS A 330 0.42 3.79 -3.48
N PRO A 331 0.94 2.72 -4.09
CA PRO A 331 0.12 1.84 -4.93
C PRO A 331 -1.03 1.22 -4.11
N PRO A 332 -2.29 1.29 -4.59
CA PRO A 332 -3.44 0.77 -3.85
C PRO A 332 -3.37 -0.75 -3.67
N GLY A 333 -2.86 -1.47 -4.66
CA GLY A 333 -2.61 -2.92 -4.59
C GLY A 333 -1.32 -3.30 -3.84
N ALA A 334 -0.56 -2.33 -3.33
CA ALA A 334 0.78 -2.52 -2.76
C ALA A 334 1.63 -3.41 -3.68
N ASN A 335 2.24 -4.48 -3.15
CA ASN A 335 2.95 -5.50 -3.95
C ASN A 335 2.17 -6.82 -4.06
N PHE A 336 0.86 -6.82 -3.79
CA PHE A 336 0.01 -8.02 -3.90
C PHE A 336 -0.50 -8.24 -5.33
N TYR A 337 -0.58 -7.18 -6.12
CA TYR A 337 -1.07 -7.17 -7.49
C TYR A 337 -0.08 -6.44 -8.41
N PRO A 338 -0.11 -6.70 -9.72
CA PRO A 338 0.66 -5.90 -10.68
C PRO A 338 0.25 -4.42 -10.58
N PRO A 339 1.20 -3.47 -10.61
CA PRO A 339 0.95 -2.06 -10.31
C PRO A 339 0.06 -1.35 -11.34
N ASP A 340 -0.03 -1.88 -12.54
CA ASP A 340 -0.84 -1.38 -13.66
C ASP A 340 -2.18 -2.12 -13.83
N MET A 341 -2.43 -3.14 -13.00
CA MET A 341 -3.65 -3.95 -13.07
C MET A 341 -4.83 -3.14 -12.52
N ASP A 342 -5.87 -3.00 -13.34
CA ASP A 342 -7.13 -2.40 -12.90
C ASP A 342 -8.15 -3.47 -12.46
N LYS A 343 -9.23 -3.00 -11.81
CA LYS A 343 -10.29 -3.87 -11.29
C LYS A 343 -11.02 -4.63 -12.41
N THR A 344 -11.16 -4.03 -13.58
CA THR A 344 -11.85 -4.63 -14.73
C THR A 344 -11.04 -5.79 -15.28
N GLU A 345 -9.73 -5.60 -15.45
CA GLU A 345 -8.79 -6.65 -15.86
C GLU A 345 -8.84 -7.83 -14.88
N PHE A 346 -8.74 -7.56 -13.58
CA PHE A 346 -8.81 -8.59 -12.55
C PHE A 346 -10.13 -9.37 -12.59
N GLU A 347 -11.27 -8.67 -12.70
CA GLU A 347 -12.59 -9.31 -12.72
C GLU A 347 -12.79 -10.17 -13.96
N LEU A 348 -12.37 -9.71 -15.15
CA LEU A 348 -12.43 -10.48 -16.38
C LEU A 348 -11.58 -11.75 -16.28
N TRP A 349 -10.32 -11.62 -15.83
CA TRP A 349 -9.42 -12.76 -15.64
C TRP A 349 -9.96 -13.73 -14.59
N LYS A 350 -10.37 -13.25 -13.41
CA LYS A 350 -10.94 -14.09 -12.36
C LYS A 350 -12.16 -14.86 -12.87
N ASN A 351 -13.06 -14.20 -13.60
CA ASN A 351 -14.27 -14.85 -14.13
C ASN A 351 -13.96 -15.89 -15.22
N SER A 352 -12.79 -15.83 -15.87
CA SER A 352 -12.32 -16.87 -16.78
C SER A 352 -11.75 -18.11 -16.07
N LEU A 353 -11.47 -18.03 -14.77
CA LEU A 353 -10.89 -19.14 -13.99
C LEU A 353 -11.96 -20.17 -13.56
N PRO A 354 -11.59 -21.45 -13.38
CA PRO A 354 -12.43 -22.43 -12.69
C PRO A 354 -12.71 -22.03 -11.24
N GLY A 355 -13.85 -22.48 -10.68
CA GLY A 355 -14.35 -22.03 -9.37
C GLY A 355 -13.39 -22.15 -8.18
N GLU A 356 -12.55 -23.20 -8.10
CA GLU A 356 -11.53 -23.29 -7.03
C GLU A 356 -10.44 -22.23 -7.20
N LYS A 357 -9.95 -22.01 -8.42
CA LYS A 357 -8.95 -20.96 -8.70
C LYS A 357 -9.51 -19.55 -8.48
N GLN A 358 -10.82 -19.35 -8.62
CA GLN A 358 -11.45 -18.07 -8.25
C GLN A 358 -11.34 -17.80 -6.75
N LYS A 359 -11.45 -18.84 -5.91
CA LYS A 359 -11.24 -18.71 -4.47
C LYS A 359 -9.78 -18.39 -4.16
N ASP A 360 -8.84 -19.05 -4.82
CA ASP A 360 -7.41 -18.78 -4.62
C ASP A 360 -7.03 -17.35 -5.04
N ALA A 361 -7.60 -16.86 -6.14
CA ALA A 361 -7.41 -15.50 -6.63
C ALA A 361 -8.01 -14.41 -5.71
N THR A 362 -9.01 -14.78 -4.89
CA THR A 362 -9.68 -13.86 -3.94
C THR A 362 -9.40 -14.20 -2.48
N GLY A 363 -8.50 -15.16 -2.25
CA GLY A 363 -8.11 -15.66 -0.94
C GLY A 363 -7.07 -14.79 -0.25
N PHE A 364 -6.82 -15.07 1.04
CA PHE A 364 -5.93 -14.27 1.87
C PHE A 364 -4.43 -14.51 1.62
N PHE A 365 -4.06 -15.65 1.03
CA PHE A 365 -2.68 -16.17 1.07
C PHE A 365 -2.07 -16.36 -0.33
N SER A 366 -2.45 -15.50 -1.27
CA SER A 366 -1.94 -15.50 -2.64
C SER A 366 -1.63 -14.08 -3.12
N VAL A 367 -0.65 -13.96 -4.01
CA VAL A 367 -0.39 -12.74 -4.79
C VAL A 367 -0.72 -12.99 -6.26
N ILE A 368 -0.99 -11.92 -7.01
CA ILE A 368 -1.21 -11.96 -8.45
C ILE A 368 0.00 -11.35 -9.15
N ARG A 369 0.44 -11.98 -10.24
CA ARG A 369 1.62 -11.60 -11.03
C ARG A 369 1.34 -11.65 -12.52
N ARG A 370 2.20 -11.00 -13.32
CA ARG A 370 2.17 -11.02 -14.78
C ARG A 370 3.19 -12.00 -15.34
N GLU A 371 2.79 -12.79 -16.35
CA GLU A 371 3.71 -13.70 -17.05
C GLU A 371 4.73 -12.91 -17.90
N SER A 372 4.30 -11.80 -18.51
CA SER A 372 5.13 -10.88 -19.28
C SER A 372 6.32 -10.31 -18.48
N GLU A 373 6.13 -10.04 -17.19
CA GLU A 373 7.20 -9.58 -16.30
C GLU A 373 8.25 -10.67 -16.06
N ARG A 374 7.82 -11.94 -15.99
CA ARG A 374 8.72 -13.10 -15.85
C ARG A 374 9.55 -13.33 -17.12
N ILE A 375 8.94 -13.17 -18.30
CA ILE A 375 9.56 -13.42 -19.62
C ILE A 375 10.61 -12.35 -20.00
N LEU A 376 10.49 -11.11 -19.53
CA LEU A 376 11.51 -10.09 -19.82
C LEU A 376 12.82 -10.34 -19.05
N ASP A 377 12.74 -11.04 -17.91
CA ASP A 377 13.89 -11.36 -17.08
C ASP A 377 14.53 -12.72 -17.47
N GLU A 378 13.76 -13.63 -18.08
CA GLU A 378 14.23 -14.89 -18.65
C GLU A 378 13.95 -14.90 -20.16
N SER A 379 14.97 -14.76 -21.01
CA SER A 379 14.88 -14.64 -22.48
C SER A 379 14.22 -15.82 -23.23
N LEU A 380 13.01 -16.21 -22.87
CA LEU A 380 12.27 -17.37 -23.33
C LEU A 380 10.94 -16.92 -23.92
N SER A 381 10.84 -17.03 -25.25
CA SER A 381 9.60 -16.92 -25.99
C SER A 381 8.68 -18.11 -25.65
N THR A 382 7.71 -17.90 -24.77
CA THR A 382 6.57 -18.82 -24.61
C THR A 382 5.27 -18.15 -25.05
N THR A 383 4.39 -18.97 -25.64
CA THR A 383 3.05 -18.59 -26.14
C THR A 383 2.23 -17.85 -25.09
N ARG A 384 1.84 -16.61 -25.38
CA ARG A 384 0.95 -15.81 -24.51
C ARG A 384 -0.40 -16.52 -24.38
N GLY A 385 -0.83 -16.80 -23.15
CA GLY A 385 -2.21 -17.20 -22.88
C GLY A 385 -3.18 -16.05 -23.18
N ALA A 386 -4.49 -16.33 -23.17
CA ALA A 386 -5.52 -15.29 -23.38
C ALA A 386 -5.50 -14.17 -22.31
N HIS A 387 -4.89 -14.44 -21.15
CA HIS A 387 -4.69 -13.49 -20.07
C HIS A 387 -3.25 -13.60 -19.55
N ASP A 388 -2.66 -12.46 -19.17
CA ASP A 388 -1.27 -12.34 -18.70
C ASP A 388 -1.12 -12.56 -17.18
N LEU A 389 -2.21 -12.85 -16.45
CA LEU A 389 -2.21 -12.94 -14.98
C LEU A 389 -2.16 -14.38 -14.46
N TYR A 390 -1.44 -14.60 -13.37
CA TYR A 390 -1.40 -15.87 -12.64
C TYR A 390 -1.33 -15.70 -11.11
N ILE A 391 -1.67 -16.76 -10.38
CA ILE A 391 -1.73 -16.83 -8.91
C ILE A 391 -0.43 -17.43 -8.38
N VAL A 392 0.17 -16.81 -7.36
CA VAL A 392 1.32 -17.35 -6.62
C VAL A 392 0.96 -17.45 -5.13
N PRO A 393 1.02 -18.64 -4.50
CA PRO A 393 0.76 -18.79 -3.08
C PRO A 393 1.87 -18.15 -2.24
N TYR A 394 1.55 -17.67 -1.03
CA TYR A 394 2.53 -17.03 -0.14
C TYR A 394 3.70 -17.94 0.22
N SER A 395 3.47 -19.24 0.39
CA SER A 395 4.52 -20.23 0.66
C SER A 395 5.57 -20.34 -0.45
N GLU A 396 5.21 -19.97 -1.68
CA GLU A 396 6.10 -19.91 -2.84
C GLU A 396 6.73 -18.51 -2.96
N GLU A 397 5.90 -17.46 -3.01
CA GLU A 397 6.34 -16.06 -3.16
C GLU A 397 7.35 -15.65 -2.07
N TYR A 398 7.11 -16.05 -0.82
CA TYR A 398 7.93 -15.66 0.32
C TYR A 398 8.76 -16.83 0.89
N ASN A 399 8.96 -17.90 0.10
CA ASN A 399 9.58 -19.14 0.55
C ASN A 399 10.93 -18.93 1.27
N ALA A 400 11.80 -18.08 0.70
CA ALA A 400 13.13 -17.81 1.24
C ALA A 400 13.11 -17.22 2.67
N PHE A 401 12.04 -16.53 3.03
CA PHE A 401 11.80 -16.00 4.37
C PHE A 401 11.04 -17.01 5.24
N LEU A 402 9.95 -17.58 4.71
CA LEU A 402 9.07 -18.49 5.41
C LEU A 402 9.79 -19.79 5.84
N ALA A 403 10.71 -20.31 5.04
CA ALA A 403 11.55 -21.46 5.41
C ALA A 403 12.43 -21.18 6.63
N LYS A 404 13.02 -19.98 6.72
CA LYS A 404 13.83 -19.57 7.88
C LYS A 404 12.95 -19.37 9.12
N ALA A 405 11.79 -18.75 8.96
CA ALA A 405 10.84 -18.57 10.06
C ALA A 405 10.32 -19.93 10.56
N SER A 406 9.96 -20.83 9.65
CA SER A 406 9.53 -22.21 9.94
C SER A 406 10.57 -22.97 10.76
N ASP A 407 11.85 -22.95 10.36
CA ASP A 407 12.95 -23.58 11.13
C ASP A 407 13.08 -23.01 12.55
N LEU A 408 12.97 -21.69 12.71
CA LEU A 408 13.00 -21.04 14.02
C LEU A 408 11.80 -21.43 14.90
N LEU A 409 10.60 -21.49 14.32
CA LEU A 409 9.38 -21.90 15.02
C LEU A 409 9.42 -23.37 15.44
N HIS A 410 9.92 -24.26 14.58
CA HIS A 410 10.14 -25.67 14.94
C HIS A 410 11.07 -25.82 16.12
N LYS A 411 12.23 -25.14 16.09
CA LYS A 411 13.19 -25.11 17.21
C LYS A 411 12.58 -24.51 18.48
N ALA A 412 11.78 -23.45 18.37
CA ALA A 412 11.09 -22.87 19.52
C ALA A 412 10.05 -23.86 20.11
N GLY A 413 9.30 -24.56 19.26
CA GLY A 413 8.37 -25.60 19.69
C GLY A 413 9.05 -26.79 20.36
N ASP A 414 10.26 -27.13 19.97
CA ASP A 414 11.04 -28.19 20.63
C ASP A 414 11.50 -27.82 22.04
N LEU A 415 11.68 -26.52 22.31
CA LEU A 415 12.06 -25.99 23.62
C LEU A 415 10.85 -25.69 24.51
N ALA A 416 9.70 -25.38 23.92
CA ALA A 416 8.49 -24.98 24.64
C ALA A 416 8.08 -26.03 25.67
N SER A 417 7.91 -25.60 26.92
CA SER A 417 7.47 -26.48 28.02
C SER A 417 5.99 -26.85 27.92
N SER A 418 5.18 -25.95 27.35
CA SER A 418 3.74 -26.12 27.16
C SER A 418 3.41 -26.98 25.93
N PRO A 419 2.66 -28.09 26.06
CA PRO A 419 2.26 -28.92 24.92
C PRO A 419 1.40 -28.19 23.89
N SER A 420 0.51 -27.28 24.33
CA SER A 420 -0.33 -26.49 23.43
C SER A 420 0.51 -25.48 22.64
N LEU A 421 1.47 -24.84 23.29
CA LEU A 421 2.41 -23.94 22.62
C LEU A 421 3.27 -24.70 21.61
N LYS A 422 3.84 -25.84 22.00
CA LYS A 422 4.61 -26.71 21.08
C LYS A 422 3.80 -27.06 19.84
N LYS A 423 2.56 -27.52 20.01
CA LYS A 423 1.64 -27.86 18.91
C LYS A 423 1.40 -26.66 17.98
N LEU A 424 1.14 -25.48 18.53
CA LEU A 424 0.99 -24.25 17.75
C LEU A 424 2.25 -23.95 16.93
N LEU A 425 3.42 -23.93 17.57
CA LEU A 425 4.65 -23.53 16.90
C LEU A 425 5.02 -24.48 15.76
N HIS A 426 4.90 -25.79 15.97
CA HIS A 426 5.12 -26.80 14.93
C HIS A 426 4.11 -26.69 13.79
N SER A 427 2.81 -26.64 14.11
CA SER A 427 1.78 -26.54 13.07
C SER A 427 1.84 -25.22 12.28
N LYS A 428 2.20 -24.10 12.91
CA LYS A 428 2.39 -22.81 12.22
C LYS A 428 3.63 -22.83 11.33
N ALA A 429 4.71 -23.47 11.79
CA ALA A 429 5.92 -23.67 10.99
C ALA A 429 5.63 -24.47 9.72
N ASP A 430 4.80 -25.52 9.82
CA ASP A 430 4.40 -26.33 8.67
C ASP A 430 3.43 -25.56 7.74
N ALA A 431 2.49 -24.80 8.32
CA ALA A 431 1.56 -23.96 7.56
C ALA A 431 2.26 -22.92 6.68
N PHE A 432 3.37 -22.34 7.13
CA PHE A 432 4.19 -21.44 6.33
C PHE A 432 4.70 -22.06 5.03
N LEU A 433 4.92 -23.38 5.01
CA LEU A 433 5.43 -24.08 3.84
C LEU A 433 4.34 -24.73 3.00
N SER A 434 3.23 -25.14 3.62
CA SER A 434 2.09 -25.75 2.93
C SER A 434 1.10 -24.72 2.35
N ASN A 435 1.11 -23.48 2.86
CA ASN A 435 0.09 -22.45 2.64
C ASN A 435 -1.28 -22.76 3.27
N GLU A 436 -1.39 -23.81 4.07
CA GLU A 436 -2.63 -24.25 4.74
C GLU A 436 -2.59 -23.92 6.23
N TYR A 437 -3.33 -22.88 6.63
CA TYR A 437 -3.26 -22.32 7.98
C TYR A 437 -4.31 -22.85 8.96
N TYR A 438 -5.30 -23.60 8.48
CA TYR A 438 -6.46 -24.02 9.26
C TYR A 438 -6.08 -24.69 10.58
N ASP A 439 -5.26 -25.76 10.54
CA ASP A 439 -4.87 -26.51 11.73
C ASP A 439 -4.03 -25.67 12.70
N SER A 440 -3.17 -24.80 12.17
CA SER A 440 -2.35 -23.90 12.98
C SER A 440 -3.17 -22.83 13.71
N ASP A 441 -4.21 -22.33 13.06
CA ASP A 441 -5.11 -21.34 13.64
C ASP A 441 -6.02 -21.99 14.70
N ILE A 442 -6.42 -23.25 14.52
CA ILE A 442 -7.07 -24.02 15.60
C ILE A 442 -6.14 -24.19 16.80
N ALA A 443 -4.89 -24.59 16.56
CA ALA A 443 -3.90 -24.71 17.63
C ALA A 443 -3.66 -23.38 18.37
N TRP A 444 -3.71 -22.26 17.64
CA TRP A 444 -3.61 -20.92 18.22
C TRP A 444 -4.82 -20.60 19.11
N MET A 445 -6.04 -20.90 18.65
CA MET A 445 -7.25 -20.68 19.44
C MET A 445 -7.30 -21.53 20.71
N GLU A 446 -6.82 -22.78 20.66
CA GLU A 446 -6.70 -23.65 21.83
C GLU A 446 -5.75 -23.06 22.89
N LEU A 447 -4.67 -22.38 22.45
CA LEU A 447 -3.73 -21.70 23.33
C LEU A 447 -4.26 -20.35 23.85
N ALA A 448 -4.91 -19.57 23.00
CA ALA A 448 -5.37 -18.21 23.29
C ALA A 448 -6.68 -18.20 24.10
N THR A 449 -6.79 -19.07 25.12
CA THR A 449 -8.03 -19.35 25.85
C THR A 449 -8.70 -18.06 26.33
N PHE A 450 -10.00 -17.96 26.07
CA PHE A 450 -10.86 -16.78 26.20
C PHE A 450 -10.81 -16.12 27.59
N GLU A 451 -10.26 -14.90 27.66
CA GLU A 451 -10.30 -14.04 28.86
C GLU A 451 -11.19 -12.81 28.63
N ALA A 452 -12.50 -13.03 28.59
CA ALA A 452 -13.47 -11.95 28.81
C ALA A 452 -13.90 -12.00 30.28
N PHE A 453 -13.92 -10.83 30.92
CA PHE A 453 -14.15 -10.64 32.34
C PHE A 453 -15.48 -11.25 32.85
N ILE A 454 -15.45 -12.54 33.22
CA ILE A 454 -16.35 -13.19 34.19
C ILE A 454 -15.48 -14.11 35.07
N GLY A 455 -14.75 -13.52 36.02
CA GLY A 455 -14.39 -14.19 37.28
C GLY A 455 -13.49 -15.43 37.27
N VAL A 456 -12.74 -15.75 36.21
CA VAL A 456 -11.68 -16.77 36.26
C VAL A 456 -10.42 -16.21 35.59
N ARG A 457 -9.45 -15.85 36.43
CA ARG A 457 -8.12 -15.38 36.02
C ARG A 457 -7.19 -16.58 36.10
N ASP A 458 -6.72 -17.09 34.97
CA ASP A 458 -5.68 -18.10 34.90
C ASP A 458 -4.34 -17.42 34.62
N ASP A 459 -3.68 -16.98 35.70
CA ASP A 459 -2.43 -16.21 35.67
C ASP A 459 -1.31 -16.89 34.85
N GLU A 460 -1.35 -18.21 34.68
CA GLU A 460 -0.30 -18.97 34.00
C GLU A 460 -0.49 -18.96 32.47
N ALA A 461 -1.72 -19.04 31.98
CA ALA A 461 -2.05 -18.92 30.55
C ALA A 461 -1.96 -17.47 30.06
N THR A 462 -2.40 -16.49 30.87
CA THR A 462 -2.30 -15.06 30.55
C THR A 462 -0.84 -14.63 30.36
N ALA A 463 0.06 -15.10 31.23
CA ALA A 463 1.48 -14.73 31.18
C ALA A 463 2.14 -15.21 29.88
N GLN A 464 1.73 -16.36 29.35
CA GLN A 464 2.24 -16.89 28.09
C GLN A 464 1.75 -16.06 26.90
N VAL A 465 0.43 -15.80 26.77
CA VAL A 465 -0.16 -15.02 25.65
C VAL A 465 0.25 -13.55 25.65
N LYS A 466 0.36 -12.92 26.83
CA LYS A 466 0.80 -11.54 26.98
C LYS A 466 2.22 -11.33 26.45
N LEU A 467 3.11 -12.29 26.65
CA LEU A 467 4.46 -12.27 26.10
C LEU A 467 4.49 -12.44 24.57
N PHE A 468 3.60 -13.26 24.00
CA PHE A 468 3.48 -13.40 22.54
C PHE A 468 3.05 -12.08 21.89
N GLY A 469 2.11 -11.35 22.50
CA GLY A 469 1.63 -10.05 22.02
C GLY A 469 2.61 -8.88 22.26
N ASP A 470 3.37 -8.91 23.35
CA ASP A 470 4.35 -7.86 23.71
C ASP A 470 5.65 -7.94 22.87
N HIS A 471 5.91 -9.08 22.21
CA HIS A 471 7.14 -9.32 21.42
C HIS A 471 6.92 -9.56 19.93
N LEU A 472 5.67 -9.82 19.51
CA LEU A 472 5.25 -9.46 18.17
C LEU A 472 5.13 -7.94 18.16
N GLN A 473 5.79 -7.27 17.23
CA GLN A 473 5.45 -5.94 16.67
C GLN A 473 6.71 -5.11 16.45
N ASP A 474 7.09 -5.04 15.20
CA ASP A 474 7.55 -3.80 14.59
C ASP A 474 6.39 -3.24 13.73
N VAL A 475 5.30 -2.81 14.39
CA VAL A 475 4.05 -2.41 13.70
C VAL A 475 4.14 -1.02 13.12
N LYS A 476 3.76 -0.91 11.85
CA LYS A 476 3.69 0.32 11.08
C LYS A 476 2.67 1.31 11.68
N GLY A 477 3.10 2.54 11.96
CA GLY A 477 2.23 3.67 12.27
C GLY A 477 1.57 3.59 13.67
N PRO A 478 0.30 4.00 13.80
CA PRO A 478 -0.42 3.90 15.07
C PRO A 478 -0.45 2.45 15.59
N GLN A 479 0.04 2.24 16.81
CA GLN A 479 0.09 0.90 17.40
C GLN A 479 -1.31 0.32 17.68
N THR A 480 -1.52 -0.96 17.44
CA THR A 480 -2.74 -1.71 17.76
C THR A 480 -2.92 -1.82 19.29
N VAL A 481 -4.16 -1.79 19.79
CA VAL A 481 -4.47 -1.93 21.24
C VAL A 481 -5.10 -3.28 21.60
N ALA A 482 -5.76 -3.90 20.63
CA ALA A 482 -6.37 -5.20 20.73
C ALA A 482 -6.57 -5.77 19.33
N PHE A 483 -6.77 -7.08 19.24
CA PHE A 483 -7.13 -7.73 17.99
C PHE A 483 -7.95 -8.99 18.24
N ASN A 484 -8.80 -9.35 17.28
CA ASN A 484 -9.63 -10.53 17.27
C ASN A 484 -9.31 -11.38 16.04
N LEU A 485 -8.89 -12.63 16.24
CA LEU A 485 -8.40 -13.52 15.17
C LEU A 485 -8.94 -14.95 15.34
N PRO A 486 -8.90 -15.81 14.30
CA PRO A 486 -8.52 -15.51 12.91
C PRO A 486 -9.64 -14.80 12.13
N ASN A 487 -9.29 -14.21 10.99
CA ASN A 487 -10.26 -13.58 10.08
C ASN A 487 -10.88 -14.56 9.07
N ASP A 488 -10.38 -15.80 8.97
CA ASP A 488 -10.92 -16.81 8.05
C ASP A 488 -12.32 -17.23 8.48
N GLU A 489 -13.32 -16.88 7.65
CA GLU A 489 -14.73 -17.06 7.99
C GLU A 489 -15.12 -18.55 8.18
N ARG A 490 -14.33 -19.49 7.64
CA ARG A 490 -14.53 -20.94 7.86
C ARG A 490 -14.24 -21.31 9.31
N ILE A 491 -13.12 -20.83 9.86
CA ILE A 491 -12.69 -21.09 11.23
C ILE A 491 -13.58 -20.37 12.22
N VAL A 492 -13.88 -19.09 11.94
CA VAL A 492 -14.79 -18.27 12.76
C VAL A 492 -16.13 -18.98 12.96
N LYS A 493 -16.67 -19.58 11.89
CA LYS A 493 -17.93 -20.32 11.95
C LYS A 493 -17.84 -21.61 12.78
N ASP A 494 -16.76 -22.36 12.62
CA ASP A 494 -16.66 -23.71 13.19
C ASP A 494 -16.14 -23.71 14.64
N LYS A 495 -15.35 -22.69 15.01
CA LYS A 495 -14.59 -22.66 16.27
C LYS A 495 -14.66 -21.33 17.02
N GLY A 496 -15.05 -20.24 16.35
CA GLY A 496 -15.06 -18.88 16.91
C GLY A 496 -13.75 -18.13 16.68
N THR A 497 -13.45 -17.18 17.55
CA THR A 497 -12.24 -16.35 17.52
C THR A 497 -11.65 -16.19 18.92
N SER A 498 -10.38 -15.80 19.00
CA SER A 498 -9.73 -15.37 20.24
C SER A 498 -9.36 -13.89 20.17
N MET A 499 -9.57 -13.21 21.29
CA MET A 499 -9.33 -11.79 21.46
C MET A 499 -8.11 -11.59 22.35
N VAL A 500 -7.20 -10.72 21.93
CA VAL A 500 -5.99 -10.37 22.69
C VAL A 500 -6.01 -8.87 22.99
N MET A 501 -5.77 -8.52 24.26
CA MET A 501 -5.79 -7.14 24.75
C MET A 501 -4.38 -6.70 25.16
N LEU A 502 -3.85 -5.66 24.54
CA LEU A 502 -2.52 -5.09 24.85
C LEU A 502 -2.68 -3.98 25.91
N LYS A 503 -2.78 -4.39 27.17
CA LYS A 503 -3.13 -3.49 28.29
C LYS A 503 -2.09 -2.38 28.51
N ASN A 504 -0.80 -2.71 28.51
CA ASN A 504 0.32 -1.76 28.64
C ASN A 504 0.29 -0.68 27.54
N ILE A 505 0.04 -1.07 26.29
CA ILE A 505 -0.09 -0.14 25.15
C ILE A 505 -1.35 0.73 25.33
N SER A 506 -2.45 0.13 25.78
CA SER A 506 -3.70 0.84 26.06
C SER A 506 -3.53 1.89 27.16
N GLU A 507 -2.83 1.57 28.25
CA GLU A 507 -2.52 2.50 29.34
C GLU A 507 -1.65 3.68 28.84
N ALA A 508 -0.63 3.39 28.04
CA ALA A 508 0.23 4.41 27.45
C ALA A 508 -0.57 5.36 26.54
N LYS A 509 -1.41 4.83 25.65
CA LYS A 509 -2.27 5.64 24.77
C LYS A 509 -3.30 6.44 25.56
N PHE A 510 -3.89 5.86 26.60
CA PHE A 510 -4.83 6.58 27.45
C PHE A 510 -4.16 7.79 28.11
N LYS A 511 -3.01 7.58 28.75
CA LYS A 511 -2.29 8.64 29.49
C LYS A 511 -1.68 9.71 28.59
N LEU A 512 -1.00 9.30 27.52
CA LEU A 512 -0.22 10.21 26.67
C LEU A 512 -1.04 10.84 25.54
N ILE A 513 -2.20 10.28 25.20
CA ILE A 513 -3.00 10.72 24.06
C ILE A 513 -4.43 11.06 24.48
N LEU A 514 -5.20 10.10 25.02
CA LEU A 514 -6.63 10.31 25.29
C LEU A 514 -6.87 11.37 26.36
N GLN A 515 -6.11 11.34 27.46
CA GLN A 515 -6.24 12.33 28.55
C GLN A 515 -5.93 13.76 28.11
N PRO A 516 -4.81 14.06 27.42
CA PRO A 516 -4.56 15.39 26.85
C PRO A 516 -5.66 15.85 25.89
N ILE A 517 -6.18 14.96 25.05
CA ILE A 517 -7.31 15.26 24.16
C ILE A 517 -8.56 15.61 24.98
N ALA A 518 -8.89 14.83 26.00
CA ALA A 518 -10.04 15.09 26.85
C ALA A 518 -9.94 16.47 27.52
N HIS A 519 -8.76 16.84 28.04
CA HIS A 519 -8.56 18.17 28.63
C HIS A 519 -8.71 19.33 27.64
N ALA A 520 -8.44 19.10 26.35
CA ALA A 520 -8.56 20.12 25.31
C ALA A 520 -9.97 20.19 24.70
N CYS A 521 -10.65 19.05 24.57
CA CYS A 521 -11.85 18.92 23.74
C CYS A 521 -13.14 18.70 24.55
N ILE A 522 -13.07 18.33 25.83
CA ILE A 522 -14.24 17.99 26.66
C ILE A 522 -14.47 19.07 27.71
N ILE A 523 -15.73 19.42 27.98
CA ILE A 523 -16.05 20.39 29.04
C ILE A 523 -15.49 19.93 30.39
N LYS A 524 -15.02 20.90 31.18
CA LYS A 524 -14.33 20.66 32.45
C LYS A 524 -15.16 19.81 33.43
N GLU A 525 -16.48 19.97 33.44
CA GLU A 525 -17.41 19.26 34.31
C GLU A 525 -17.51 17.77 33.98
N GLN A 526 -17.30 17.40 32.71
CA GLN A 526 -17.35 16.02 32.24
C GLN A 526 -15.98 15.34 32.14
N CYS A 527 -14.87 16.08 32.15
CA CYS A 527 -13.52 15.48 32.12
C CYS A 527 -13.29 14.42 33.21
N LYS A 528 -13.93 14.53 34.38
CA LYS A 528 -13.88 13.52 35.46
C LYS A 528 -14.45 12.15 35.09
N TYR A 529 -15.21 12.07 34.00
CA TYR A 529 -15.79 10.84 33.47
C TYR A 529 -14.90 10.19 32.39
N VAL A 530 -13.72 10.75 32.11
CA VAL A 530 -12.73 10.11 31.24
C VAL A 530 -11.82 9.25 32.11
N ASP A 531 -11.99 7.93 32.05
CA ASP A 531 -11.23 6.96 32.84
C ASP A 531 -10.77 5.76 32.00
N PHE A 532 -9.69 5.12 32.49
CA PHE A 532 -9.04 4.02 31.78
C PHE A 532 -9.94 2.79 31.70
N ASP A 533 -10.67 2.48 32.78
CA ASP A 533 -11.54 1.30 32.83
C ASP A 533 -12.61 1.36 31.75
N SER A 534 -13.23 2.54 31.55
CA SER A 534 -14.24 2.76 30.52
C SER A 534 -13.65 2.68 29.11
N PHE A 535 -12.47 3.27 28.91
CA PHE A 535 -11.74 3.16 27.64
C PHE A 535 -11.42 1.70 27.30
N PHE A 536 -10.85 0.97 28.26
CA PHE A 536 -10.41 -0.42 28.08
C PHE A 536 -11.60 -1.38 27.92
N THR A 537 -12.65 -1.21 28.72
CA THR A 537 -13.86 -2.06 28.63
C THR A 537 -14.61 -1.81 27.32
N HIS A 538 -14.63 -0.58 26.80
CA HIS A 538 -15.17 -0.32 25.47
C HIS A 538 -14.37 -1.02 24.37
N THR A 539 -13.03 -1.01 24.45
CA THR A 539 -12.20 -1.78 23.51
C THR A 539 -12.52 -3.27 23.57
N ILE A 540 -12.69 -3.88 24.75
CA ILE A 540 -13.12 -5.28 24.87
C ILE A 540 -14.46 -5.51 24.17
N CYS A 541 -15.44 -4.65 24.41
CA CYS A 541 -16.75 -4.80 23.79
C CYS A 541 -16.70 -4.58 22.28
N HIS A 542 -15.87 -3.65 21.79
CA HIS A 542 -15.61 -3.45 20.37
C HIS A 542 -15.13 -4.76 19.71
N GLU A 543 -14.08 -5.38 20.26
CA GLU A 543 -13.52 -6.64 19.73
C GLU A 543 -14.54 -7.79 19.74
N CYS A 544 -15.32 -7.93 20.83
CA CYS A 544 -16.41 -8.91 20.89
C CYS A 544 -17.49 -8.63 19.83
N CYS A 545 -17.74 -7.36 19.52
CA CYS A 545 -18.77 -6.96 18.57
C CYS A 545 -18.36 -7.14 17.11
N HIS A 546 -17.08 -7.34 16.80
CA HIS A 546 -16.69 -7.84 15.48
C HIS A 546 -17.38 -9.16 15.17
N GLY A 547 -17.35 -10.13 16.11
CA GLY A 547 -17.99 -11.45 15.95
C GLY A 547 -19.52 -11.46 16.00
N ILE A 548 -20.18 -10.31 16.18
CA ILE A 548 -21.63 -10.19 16.29
C ILE A 548 -22.20 -9.43 15.08
N GLY A 549 -23.36 -9.88 14.60
CA GLY A 549 -24.08 -9.28 13.48
C GLY A 549 -23.91 -10.04 12.16
N PRO A 550 -24.32 -9.45 11.03
CA PRO A 550 -24.30 -10.12 9.74
C PRO A 550 -22.86 -10.32 9.24
N HIS A 551 -22.51 -11.57 8.92
CA HIS A 551 -21.23 -11.93 8.31
C HIS A 551 -21.47 -12.64 6.98
N THR A 552 -22.10 -13.82 7.04
CA THR A 552 -22.64 -14.53 5.88
C THR A 552 -24.05 -14.02 5.59
N ILE A 553 -24.30 -13.64 4.34
CA ILE A 553 -25.59 -13.12 3.88
C ILE A 553 -26.12 -13.92 2.70
N THR A 554 -27.41 -13.76 2.43
CA THR A 554 -28.08 -14.29 1.24
C THR A 554 -28.58 -13.12 0.42
N LEU A 555 -28.11 -13.00 -0.81
CA LEU A 555 -28.50 -11.94 -1.73
C LEU A 555 -29.96 -12.13 -2.19
N PRO A 556 -30.61 -11.08 -2.75
CA PRO A 556 -31.99 -11.18 -3.23
C PRO A 556 -32.22 -12.28 -4.28
N ASP A 557 -31.20 -12.67 -5.02
CA ASP A 557 -31.21 -13.76 -6.01
C ASP A 557 -31.03 -15.17 -5.39
N GLY A 558 -30.87 -15.26 -4.06
CA GLY A 558 -30.64 -16.50 -3.32
C GLY A 558 -29.18 -16.93 -3.21
N LYS A 559 -28.24 -16.23 -3.84
CA LYS A 559 -26.80 -16.54 -3.78
C LYS A 559 -26.25 -16.26 -2.37
N LYS A 560 -25.40 -17.17 -1.87
CA LYS A 560 -24.64 -16.96 -0.63
C LYS A 560 -23.44 -16.04 -0.90
N SER A 561 -23.25 -15.06 -0.04
CA SER A 561 -22.10 -14.13 -0.07
C SER A 561 -21.72 -13.71 1.36
N THR A 562 -20.73 -12.82 1.50
CA THR A 562 -20.35 -12.21 2.77
C THR A 562 -20.51 -10.69 2.71
N VAL A 563 -20.74 -10.05 3.86
CA VAL A 563 -20.82 -8.59 3.96
C VAL A 563 -19.54 -7.93 3.42
N ARG A 564 -18.38 -8.52 3.69
CA ARG A 564 -17.07 -8.09 3.16
C ARG A 564 -17.01 -8.07 1.63
N LEU A 565 -17.48 -9.14 0.99
CA LEU A 565 -17.46 -9.24 -0.47
C LEU A 565 -18.38 -8.23 -1.15
N GLU A 566 -19.54 -7.94 -0.55
CA GLU A 566 -20.51 -7.00 -1.12
C GLU A 566 -20.17 -5.53 -0.86
N LEU A 567 -19.55 -5.22 0.29
CA LEU A 567 -19.17 -3.84 0.63
C LEU A 567 -17.81 -3.41 0.10
N GLN A 568 -16.94 -4.34 -0.27
CA GLN A 568 -15.66 -4.07 -0.90
C GLN A 568 -14.85 -3.01 -0.13
N GLU A 569 -14.43 -1.92 -0.77
CA GLU A 569 -13.65 -0.84 -0.16
C GLU A 569 -14.37 -0.11 1.00
N LEU A 570 -15.70 -0.20 1.08
CA LEU A 570 -16.49 0.39 2.17
C LEU A 570 -16.55 -0.50 3.41
N HIS A 571 -16.19 -1.79 3.28
CA HIS A 571 -16.36 -2.79 4.34
C HIS A 571 -15.66 -2.36 5.63
N SER A 572 -14.35 -2.11 5.57
CA SER A 572 -13.53 -1.94 6.77
C SER A 572 -14.02 -0.79 7.64
N ALA A 573 -14.23 0.40 7.05
CA ALA A 573 -14.71 1.56 7.81
C ALA A 573 -16.11 1.35 8.43
N LEU A 574 -16.99 0.61 7.74
CA LEU A 574 -18.33 0.30 8.25
C LEU A 574 -18.30 -0.78 9.33
N GLU A 575 -17.42 -1.77 9.22
CA GLU A 575 -17.23 -2.82 10.21
C GLU A 575 -16.64 -2.25 11.52
N GLU A 576 -15.64 -1.35 11.43
CA GLU A 576 -15.13 -0.59 12.58
C GLU A 576 -16.23 0.25 13.24
N ALA A 577 -17.00 0.99 12.44
CA ALA A 577 -18.11 1.80 12.95
C ALA A 577 -19.19 0.95 13.63
N LYS A 578 -19.44 -0.27 13.13
CA LYS A 578 -20.35 -1.24 13.74
C LYS A 578 -19.78 -1.72 15.09
N ALA A 579 -18.53 -2.17 15.12
CA ALA A 579 -17.90 -2.70 16.32
C ALA A 579 -17.92 -1.67 17.46
N ASP A 580 -17.59 -0.40 17.17
CA ASP A 580 -17.64 0.69 18.14
C ASP A 580 -19.04 0.94 18.72
N ILE A 581 -20.04 1.16 17.86
CA ILE A 581 -21.38 1.56 18.29
C ILE A 581 -22.15 0.41 18.93
N VAL A 582 -21.95 -0.81 18.44
CA VAL A 582 -22.53 -2.03 19.04
C VAL A 582 -21.79 -2.34 20.34
N GLY A 583 -20.50 -2.04 20.45
CA GLY A 583 -19.74 -2.10 21.70
C GLY A 583 -20.36 -1.22 22.80
N LEU A 584 -20.73 0.02 22.48
CA LEU A 584 -21.46 0.89 23.41
C LEU A 584 -22.85 0.35 23.78
N TRP A 585 -23.55 -0.25 22.83
CA TRP A 585 -24.83 -0.92 23.10
C TRP A 585 -24.66 -2.11 24.04
N ALA A 586 -23.65 -2.96 23.79
CA ALA A 586 -23.34 -4.14 24.58
C ALA A 586 -22.96 -3.76 26.02
N LEU A 587 -22.10 -2.74 26.19
CA LEU A 587 -21.78 -2.20 27.51
C LEU A 587 -23.04 -1.76 28.28
N ARG A 588 -23.94 -1.02 27.62
CA ARG A 588 -25.21 -0.60 28.23
C ARG A 588 -26.08 -1.80 28.60
N PHE A 589 -26.16 -2.81 27.73
CA PHE A 589 -26.88 -4.05 28.00
C PHE A 589 -26.33 -4.75 29.26
N LEU A 590 -25.00 -4.94 29.33
CA LEU A 590 -24.34 -5.56 30.48
C LEU A 590 -24.55 -4.77 31.79
N VAL A 591 -24.57 -3.43 31.73
CA VAL A 591 -24.92 -2.59 32.88
C VAL A 591 -26.38 -2.78 33.30
N ASN A 592 -27.32 -2.92 32.36
CA ASN A 592 -28.74 -3.12 32.66
C ASN A 592 -29.01 -4.51 33.27
N GLU A 593 -28.28 -5.53 32.82
CA GLU A 593 -28.32 -6.89 33.39
C GLU A 593 -27.56 -7.00 34.73
N ASN A 594 -27.03 -5.89 35.26
CA ASN A 594 -26.21 -5.82 36.48
C ASN A 594 -24.94 -6.67 36.43
N LEU A 595 -24.42 -6.94 35.23
CA LEU A 595 -23.12 -7.60 35.02
C LEU A 595 -21.96 -6.62 35.07
N LEU A 596 -22.23 -5.32 34.85
CA LEU A 596 -21.26 -4.23 35.00
C LEU A 596 -21.79 -3.12 35.92
N PRO A 597 -20.92 -2.38 36.64
CA PRO A 597 -21.32 -1.29 37.52
C PRO A 597 -22.05 -0.15 36.79
N LYS A 598 -23.17 0.32 37.36
CA LYS A 598 -23.93 1.47 36.83
C LYS A 598 -23.12 2.77 36.77
N THR A 599 -22.05 2.87 37.56
CA THR A 599 -21.12 4.01 37.56
C THR A 599 -20.42 4.19 36.21
N LEU A 600 -20.25 3.11 35.43
CA LEU A 600 -19.60 3.16 34.12
C LEU A 600 -20.43 3.86 33.04
N LEU A 601 -21.76 4.03 33.23
CA LEU A 601 -22.64 4.52 32.17
C LEU A 601 -22.29 5.93 31.70
N LYS A 602 -21.95 6.84 32.62
CA LYS A 602 -21.52 8.19 32.21
C LYS A 602 -20.10 8.17 31.66
N SER A 603 -19.22 7.43 32.31
CA SER A 603 -17.82 7.36 31.92
C SER A 603 -17.59 6.74 30.55
N MET A 604 -18.33 5.70 30.18
CA MET A 604 -18.23 5.06 28.86
C MET A 604 -18.52 6.06 27.73
N TYR A 605 -19.58 6.85 27.83
CA TYR A 605 -19.96 7.78 26.76
C TYR A 605 -19.02 8.98 26.67
N VAL A 606 -18.56 9.52 27.80
CA VAL A 606 -17.63 10.65 27.79
C VAL A 606 -16.23 10.21 27.34
N SER A 607 -15.77 9.05 27.78
CA SER A 607 -14.51 8.44 27.31
C SER A 607 -14.58 8.13 25.82
N PHE A 608 -15.73 7.63 25.33
CA PHE A 608 -15.96 7.40 23.90
C PHE A 608 -15.93 8.70 23.09
N LEU A 609 -16.58 9.77 23.57
CA LEU A 609 -16.51 11.10 22.92
C LEU A 609 -15.07 11.60 22.81
N ALA A 610 -14.27 11.50 23.89
CA ALA A 610 -12.84 11.81 23.82
C ALA A 610 -12.11 10.89 22.81
N GLY A 611 -12.50 9.62 22.77
CA GLY A 611 -12.03 8.62 21.82
C GLY A 611 -12.32 8.99 20.36
N CYS A 612 -13.43 9.70 20.09
CA CYS A 612 -13.75 10.21 18.75
C CYS A 612 -12.65 11.10 18.20
N PHE A 613 -12.22 12.09 18.98
CA PHE A 613 -11.13 12.99 18.61
C PHE A 613 -9.78 12.29 18.52
N ARG A 614 -9.58 11.21 19.29
CA ARG A 614 -8.36 10.39 19.19
C ARG A 614 -8.30 9.64 17.86
N SER A 615 -9.33 8.87 17.52
CA SER A 615 -9.28 7.98 16.35
C SER A 615 -9.37 8.74 15.03
N VAL A 616 -10.13 9.84 14.94
CA VAL A 616 -10.21 10.64 13.70
C VAL A 616 -8.85 11.22 13.28
N ARG A 617 -7.94 11.42 14.25
CA ARG A 617 -6.56 11.89 14.00
C ARG A 617 -5.64 10.83 13.37
N PHE A 618 -6.13 9.61 13.17
CA PHE A 618 -5.42 8.61 12.35
C PHE A 618 -5.55 8.91 10.85
N GLY A 619 -6.51 9.74 10.44
CA GLY A 619 -6.79 10.11 9.04
C GLY A 619 -8.13 9.57 8.56
N LEU A 620 -8.71 10.19 7.52
CA LEU A 620 -10.02 9.78 6.99
C LEU A 620 -9.93 8.67 5.94
N GLU A 621 -8.74 8.40 5.44
CA GLU A 621 -8.44 7.23 4.60
C GLU A 621 -8.17 5.96 5.44
N GLU A 622 -8.06 6.09 6.76
CA GLU A 622 -7.92 4.96 7.69
C GLU A 622 -9.30 4.51 8.19
N ALA A 623 -9.51 3.18 8.30
CA ALA A 623 -10.83 2.59 8.57
C ALA A 623 -11.43 3.04 9.90
N HIS A 624 -10.66 3.04 10.99
CA HIS A 624 -11.14 3.49 12.30
C HIS A 624 -11.40 4.99 12.32
N GLY A 625 -10.52 5.80 11.71
CA GLY A 625 -10.70 7.24 11.60
C GLY A 625 -11.99 7.61 10.84
N LYS A 626 -12.23 6.98 9.70
CA LYS A 626 -13.44 7.15 8.88
C LYS A 626 -14.70 6.66 9.59
N GLY A 627 -14.65 5.48 10.19
CA GLY A 627 -15.74 4.91 10.97
C GLY A 627 -16.11 5.77 12.17
N GLN A 628 -15.10 6.36 12.83
CA GLN A 628 -15.34 7.22 13.98
C GLN A 628 -15.89 8.61 13.60
N ALA A 629 -15.46 9.18 12.47
CA ALA A 629 -16.04 10.40 11.94
C ALA A 629 -17.54 10.24 11.64
N LEU A 630 -17.92 9.11 11.05
CA LEU A 630 -19.33 8.75 10.79
C LEU A 630 -20.15 8.73 12.08
N GLN A 631 -19.65 8.02 13.11
CA GLN A 631 -20.33 7.89 14.39
C GLN A 631 -20.46 9.22 15.14
N PHE A 632 -19.39 10.03 15.16
CA PHE A 632 -19.40 11.34 15.77
C PHE A 632 -20.44 12.25 15.13
N ASN A 633 -20.42 12.37 13.80
CA ASN A 633 -21.36 13.22 13.06
C ASN A 633 -22.81 12.80 13.31
N TYR A 634 -23.10 11.49 13.28
CA TYR A 634 -24.44 10.99 13.57
C TYR A 634 -24.90 11.37 14.99
N LEU A 635 -24.08 11.13 16.01
CA LEU A 635 -24.42 11.46 17.40
C LEU A 635 -24.52 12.98 17.64
N PHE A 636 -23.71 13.77 16.94
CA PHE A 636 -23.76 15.22 16.96
C PHE A 636 -25.05 15.76 16.33
N GLU A 637 -25.44 15.27 15.15
CA GLU A 637 -26.70 15.65 14.48
C GLU A 637 -27.93 15.28 15.32
N LYS A 638 -27.86 14.17 16.06
CA LYS A 638 -28.91 13.78 17.02
C LYS A 638 -28.86 14.58 18.33
N GLY A 639 -27.89 15.48 18.48
CA GLY A 639 -27.68 16.30 19.66
C GLY A 639 -27.24 15.52 20.89
N ALA A 640 -26.81 14.26 20.73
CA ALA A 640 -26.24 13.46 21.80
C ALA A 640 -24.82 13.92 22.15
N PHE A 641 -24.08 14.44 21.16
CA PHE A 641 -22.92 15.29 21.38
C PHE A 641 -23.29 16.75 21.15
N VAL A 642 -22.78 17.63 22.01
CA VAL A 642 -23.08 19.07 22.00
C VAL A 642 -21.77 19.83 21.96
N MET A 643 -21.62 20.72 20.97
CA MET A 643 -20.51 21.67 20.88
C MET A 643 -20.87 22.94 21.65
N HIS A 644 -19.92 23.46 22.41
CA HIS A 644 -20.05 24.68 23.20
C HIS A 644 -19.38 25.86 22.51
N PRO A 645 -19.74 27.12 22.87
CA PRO A 645 -19.16 28.32 22.25
C PRO A 645 -17.64 28.45 22.38
N ASP A 646 -17.03 27.80 23.38
CA ASP A 646 -15.58 27.77 23.60
C ASP A 646 -14.85 26.70 22.77
N GLY A 647 -15.58 25.96 21.93
CA GLY A 647 -15.05 24.90 21.06
C GLY A 647 -14.95 23.53 21.73
N THR A 648 -15.31 23.40 23.02
CA THR A 648 -15.35 22.10 23.71
C THR A 648 -16.66 21.35 23.42
N PHE A 649 -16.68 20.06 23.77
CA PHE A 649 -17.80 19.16 23.56
C PHE A 649 -18.25 18.50 24.86
N SER A 650 -19.52 18.09 24.90
CA SER A 650 -20.08 17.31 25.99
C SER A 650 -21.08 16.26 25.49
N VAL A 651 -21.30 15.24 26.31
CA VAL A 651 -22.38 14.28 26.11
C VAL A 651 -23.67 14.79 26.76
N ASP A 652 -24.76 14.83 26.01
CA ASP A 652 -26.11 14.94 26.55
C ASP A 652 -26.58 13.54 27.00
N PHE A 653 -26.53 13.31 28.32
CA PHE A 653 -26.87 12.00 28.89
C PHE A 653 -28.33 11.57 28.68
N VAL A 654 -29.26 12.51 28.43
CA VAL A 654 -30.66 12.17 28.16
C VAL A 654 -30.79 11.69 26.72
N LYS A 655 -30.17 12.39 25.77
CA LYS A 655 -30.24 12.06 24.34
C LYS A 655 -29.41 10.83 23.99
N ILE A 656 -28.20 10.68 24.53
CA ILE A 656 -27.33 9.51 24.24
C ILE A 656 -28.00 8.19 24.64
N LEU A 657 -28.85 8.20 25.67
CA LEU A 657 -29.56 7.02 26.17
C LEU A 657 -30.86 6.70 25.42
N GLN A 658 -31.25 7.50 24.42
CA GLN A 658 -32.47 7.20 23.65
C GLN A 658 -32.30 5.92 22.83
N PRO A 659 -33.31 5.01 22.80
CA PRO A 659 -33.17 3.68 22.20
C PRO A 659 -32.69 3.72 20.75
N HIS A 660 -33.20 4.65 19.94
CA HIS A 660 -32.95 4.71 18.50
C HIS A 660 -31.54 5.12 18.09
N HIS A 661 -30.73 5.67 19.01
CA HIS A 661 -29.32 6.01 18.72
C HIS A 661 -28.41 4.78 18.74
N LEU A 662 -28.79 3.74 19.50
CA LEU A 662 -27.98 2.53 19.70
C LEU A 662 -28.68 1.24 19.20
N SER A 663 -30.01 1.24 18.98
CA SER A 663 -30.78 0.03 18.63
C SER A 663 -31.13 -0.12 17.15
N ARG A 664 -31.13 0.96 16.35
CA ARG A 664 -31.38 0.90 14.89
C ARG A 664 -30.18 0.40 14.09
N SER A 665 -28.98 0.46 14.66
CA SER A 665 -27.77 -0.23 14.18
C SER A 665 -27.95 -1.76 14.26
N VAL A 666 -28.55 -2.26 15.35
CA VAL A 666 -28.71 -3.70 15.62
C VAL A 666 -29.93 -4.32 14.92
N SER A 667 -31.03 -3.60 14.74
CA SER A 667 -32.31 -4.21 14.30
C SER A 667 -32.62 -4.10 12.79
N HIS A 668 -32.00 -3.16 12.05
CA HIS A 668 -32.46 -2.85 10.68
C HIS A 668 -31.35 -2.42 9.69
N GLY A 669 -30.06 -2.64 9.98
CA GLY A 669 -28.98 -2.30 9.04
C GLY A 669 -29.00 -0.83 8.59
N SER A 670 -29.40 0.10 9.47
CA SER A 670 -29.65 1.49 9.04
C SER A 670 -28.39 2.33 8.85
N ILE A 671 -27.26 1.92 9.45
CA ILE A 671 -25.94 2.50 9.12
C ILE A 671 -25.58 2.18 7.66
N LEU A 672 -25.95 1.00 7.16
CA LEU A 672 -25.83 0.63 5.73
C LEU A 672 -26.80 1.41 4.82
N ARG A 673 -27.95 1.86 5.33
CA ARG A 673 -28.90 2.67 4.54
C ARG A 673 -28.48 4.13 4.37
N LEU A 674 -27.58 4.65 5.20
CA LEU A 674 -27.14 6.05 5.11
C LEU A 674 -26.06 6.28 4.04
N SER A 675 -25.24 5.29 3.68
CA SER A 675 -24.26 5.45 2.58
C SER A 675 -24.85 5.17 1.20
N LEU A 676 -25.91 4.36 1.09
CA LEU A 676 -26.58 4.06 -0.18
C LEU A 676 -27.44 5.23 -0.70
N ASN A 677 -27.82 6.18 0.15
CA ASN A 677 -28.57 7.36 -0.27
C ASN A 677 -27.69 8.59 -0.58
N SER A 678 -26.37 8.50 -0.39
CA SER A 678 -25.43 9.57 -0.77
C SER A 678 -24.72 9.32 -2.10
N GLN A 679 -25.11 8.29 -2.85
CA GLN A 679 -24.68 8.02 -4.23
C GLN A 679 -25.88 7.76 -5.16
N LEU A 680 -26.94 8.56 -5.01
CA LEU A 680 -27.95 8.79 -6.05
C LEU A 680 -28.02 10.28 -6.38
#